data_AF-A0A7H9DW12-F1
#
_entry.id   AF-A0A7H9DW12-F1
#
_cell.length_a   1.000
_cell.length_b   1.000
_cell.length_c   1.000
_cell.angle_alpha   90.00
_cell.angle_beta   90.00
_cell.angle_gamma   90.00
#
_symmetry.space_group_name_H-M   'P 1'
#
loop_
_entity.id
_entity.type
_entity.pdbx_description
1 polymer ?
#
loop_
_entity_poly.entity_id
_entity_poly.type
_entity_poly.pdbx_seq_one_letter_code
_entity_poly.pdbx_strand_id
1 'polypeptide(L)'
;MKKIVFTLLSAFAISQVSAQEKVYFTSTPSLSPDAKTVYFSYDGDIWSTDINGGNAARITALEGEEINPRVSPDGKWLAFSSNQYGNYDIYIMPINGGQIKQLTFHQAKDEVESWSWDSKSIYFTSNQNNGFGSFKIDLDGKTPEALFTNYFNTTNGLVETPQGEYIFTNSSESASQVTRKRYKGENNPDLLGYNPTTKSYKQYTDYNGKDFNPTVDKNGIIYFISDENNGEYNLYQLANGKKEALTKFETSIKKPFVSADGSKVVFEKEYQLFVYDVKAKTSKPLTINVNSNKSLEKEQNFEVENNIDYFDISPDGKKMAFVSRGIIFVSDNEGKFVNQISDGKERVLEVKWLKDNKNLIFNQTYKGYQNWFKISADGKGKVEQLTSDLRNNRDITFNNDLSQAVYLSGRDEVRLLDLKSLKSSTIVKDEIWAFQNSKPSFSPNDEYVLFSAKRNFELDIFIHNIKKNTTVNLTNTGVSEADPTWSPDGKYIYFSSDRKNPSYPLGMQESSIYRASLDWFDQAYKSEKFDNLFVEEKKVEKKEKKEEKNDFKALTINPEGFLERIELVTDRFGYQTNPFVFADDKKQFLFYNTNQENGKFQLYRKTTTDFEEDKTDKIFNKGADFIVKNEKNLYALIDNSVYKFGISSTNPEKVSIKYNFNKNLASEFNQMYEEAWAGVEENFYDENFHGIDWKAKKEQYATFLPYVNNRNDLRILLNDLLGELNSSHLGFSSFGKEESRRLNYFTNETGIIFRKDQPFTVEKILRKSPAFLKNVDVQEGDILVSVNGQKIDQNQNRETYFTTPKKLEELTLEFDRKGKTISTKIHPISNNELKSLLYDEWIYENRQRVKKLSNDRIAYSYMKNMSTSELDVFLLDMVEQENRKDGVILDLRFNTGGNVHDKVLNFLSQRPYLKWKYREGQLTVQPNFAPSGKPIVLLINEYSLSDAEMTAAGFKALKLGKIIGQETYRWIIFTSGKGLVDGSFYRLPSWGTYTLDGQNLEKTGVKPDIYIKNTFLDRLENKDPQLERAIQEVMKELK
;
A
#
# COMPACT_ATOMS: atom_id res chain seq x y z
N MET A 1 -24.12 -17.65 90.38
CA MET A 1 -22.88 -16.89 90.16
C MET A 1 -22.24 -17.31 88.84
N LYS A 2 -21.81 -16.33 88.04
CA LYS A 2 -21.00 -16.40 86.81
C LYS A 2 -21.63 -17.07 85.58
N LYS A 3 -21.92 -16.25 84.55
CA LYS A 3 -21.58 -16.51 83.13
C LYS A 3 -21.93 -15.30 82.24
N ILE A 4 -21.22 -15.22 81.12
CA ILE A 4 -21.39 -14.39 79.90
C ILE A 4 -20.71 -13.02 79.94
N VAL A 5 -19.57 -12.90 79.25
CA VAL A 5 -19.22 -11.93 78.17
C VAL A 5 -17.79 -12.28 77.71
N PHE A 6 -17.60 -12.65 76.44
CA PHE A 6 -16.44 -12.31 75.58
C PHE A 6 -16.50 -13.10 74.27
N THR A 7 -17.15 -12.56 73.23
CA THR A 7 -16.86 -12.91 71.81
C THR A 7 -17.44 -11.83 70.89
N LEU A 8 -16.60 -10.94 70.33
CA LEU A 8 -16.92 -10.12 69.15
C LEU A 8 -15.64 -9.40 68.68
N LEU A 9 -14.79 -10.10 67.93
CA LEU A 9 -13.70 -9.53 67.13
C LEU A 9 -13.12 -10.59 66.19
N SER A 10 -13.93 -11.06 65.23
CA SER A 10 -13.47 -11.89 64.10
C SER A 10 -14.57 -11.92 63.04
N ALA A 11 -14.44 -11.11 61.98
CA ALA A 11 -14.91 -11.37 60.61
C ALA A 11 -15.04 -10.05 59.83
N PHE A 12 -13.98 -9.62 59.15
CA PHE A 12 -14.04 -8.90 57.87
C PHE A 12 -12.63 -8.88 57.26
N ALA A 13 -12.14 -10.06 56.86
CA ALA A 13 -11.06 -10.16 55.90
C ALA A 13 -11.71 -10.32 54.52
N ILE A 14 -12.02 -9.19 53.88
CA ILE A 14 -12.32 -9.18 52.45
C ILE A 14 -10.99 -9.41 51.76
N SER A 15 -10.78 -10.63 51.26
CA SER A 15 -9.75 -10.91 50.29
C SER A 15 -10.11 -10.13 49.02
N GLN A 16 -9.52 -8.95 48.83
CA GLN A 16 -9.47 -8.35 47.50
C GLN A 16 -8.59 -9.25 46.63
N VAL A 17 -9.20 -10.21 45.95
CA VAL A 17 -8.60 -10.83 44.77
C VAL A 17 -8.63 -9.74 43.71
N SER A 18 -7.56 -8.96 43.61
CA SER A 18 -7.33 -8.12 42.43
C SER A 18 -7.31 -9.07 41.24
N ALA A 19 -8.30 -8.98 40.35
CA ALA A 19 -8.24 -9.67 39.07
C ALA A 19 -6.96 -9.21 38.37
N GLN A 20 -6.05 -10.15 38.16
CA GLN A 20 -4.78 -9.90 37.48
C GLN A 20 -5.11 -9.66 36.01
N GLU A 21 -4.98 -8.43 35.52
CA GLU A 21 -5.20 -8.14 34.09
C GLU A 21 -4.19 -8.96 33.27
N LYS A 22 -4.69 -9.72 32.28
CA LYS A 22 -3.83 -10.47 31.37
C LYS A 22 -3.08 -9.51 30.46
N VAL A 23 -1.77 -9.72 30.33
CA VAL A 23 -0.91 -8.95 29.42
C VAL A 23 -0.91 -9.62 28.04
N TYR A 24 -1.14 -8.82 27.00
CA TYR A 24 -1.13 -9.21 25.59
C TYR A 24 -0.14 -8.31 24.82
N PHE A 25 0.12 -8.64 23.55
CA PHE A 25 1.11 -8.00 22.68
C PHE A 25 2.55 -8.05 23.23
N THR A 26 2.84 -9.06 24.05
CA THR A 26 4.21 -9.44 24.39
C THR A 26 4.85 -10.16 23.21
N SER A 27 5.97 -9.67 22.71
CA SER A 27 6.51 -10.13 21.42
C SER A 27 8.03 -10.31 21.41
N THR A 28 8.52 -10.99 20.38
CA THR A 28 9.92 -11.27 20.06
C THR A 28 10.74 -11.86 21.22
N PRO A 29 10.24 -12.91 21.91
CA PRO A 29 10.84 -13.38 23.15
C PRO A 29 12.22 -14.02 22.96
N SER A 30 13.00 -14.05 24.05
CA SER A 30 14.31 -14.67 24.17
C SER A 30 14.49 -15.26 25.57
N LEU A 31 15.41 -16.22 25.72
CA LEU A 31 15.68 -16.93 26.98
C LEU A 31 17.12 -16.69 27.45
N SER A 32 17.32 -16.66 28.77
CA SER A 32 18.65 -16.83 29.35
C SER A 32 19.23 -18.21 28.97
N PRO A 33 20.57 -18.37 28.93
CA PRO A 33 21.21 -19.63 28.57
C PRO A 33 20.77 -20.83 29.42
N ASP A 34 20.42 -20.58 30.69
CA ASP A 34 19.98 -21.56 31.68
C ASP A 34 18.44 -21.68 31.80
N ALA A 35 17.71 -21.05 30.87
CA ALA A 35 16.25 -21.06 30.78
C ALA A 35 15.49 -20.54 32.02
N LYS A 36 16.12 -19.72 32.87
CA LYS A 36 15.47 -19.15 34.07
C LYS A 36 14.77 -17.83 33.82
N THR A 37 15.21 -17.04 32.85
CA THR A 37 14.69 -15.70 32.59
C THR A 37 14.20 -15.59 31.15
N VAL A 38 13.04 -14.97 30.97
CA VAL A 38 12.46 -14.62 29.67
C VAL A 38 12.64 -13.12 29.46
N TYR A 39 13.11 -12.73 28.27
CA TYR A 39 13.20 -11.34 27.81
C TYR A 39 12.24 -11.15 26.63
N PHE A 40 11.54 -10.03 26.55
CA PHE A 40 10.54 -9.80 25.51
C PHE A 40 10.28 -8.31 25.30
N SER A 41 9.72 -7.96 24.16
CA SER A 41 9.26 -6.61 23.85
C SER A 41 7.81 -6.42 24.28
N TYR A 42 7.53 -5.30 24.91
CA TYR A 42 6.18 -4.89 25.32
C TYR A 42 6.12 -3.37 25.49
N ASP A 43 5.09 -2.76 24.90
CA ASP A 43 4.83 -1.31 24.95
C ASP A 43 6.02 -0.43 24.50
N GLY A 44 6.75 -0.89 23.49
CA GLY A 44 7.91 -0.19 22.93
C GLY A 44 9.22 -0.46 23.67
N ASP A 45 9.24 -1.22 24.76
CA ASP A 45 10.44 -1.50 25.54
C ASP A 45 10.79 -2.97 25.68
N ILE A 46 12.00 -3.27 26.14
CA ILE A 46 12.42 -4.61 26.56
C ILE A 46 12.12 -4.83 28.05
N TRP A 47 11.46 -5.95 28.33
CA TRP A 47 11.09 -6.41 29.67
C TRP A 47 11.70 -7.78 29.96
N SER A 48 11.80 -8.14 31.24
CA SER A 48 12.17 -9.48 31.67
C SER A 48 11.30 -10.02 32.80
N THR A 49 11.16 -11.34 32.89
CA THR A 49 10.45 -12.06 33.97
C THR A 49 11.07 -13.43 34.20
N ASP A 50 10.80 -14.03 35.36
CA ASP A 50 11.12 -15.45 35.63
C ASP A 50 10.37 -16.38 34.67
N ILE A 51 10.97 -17.52 34.33
CA ILE A 51 10.40 -18.55 33.44
C ILE A 51 9.07 -19.13 33.94
N ASN A 52 8.80 -19.01 35.24
CA ASN A 52 7.54 -19.42 35.85
C ASN A 52 6.48 -18.29 35.88
N GLY A 53 6.83 -17.09 35.39
CA GLY A 53 5.98 -15.91 35.36
C GLY A 53 6.11 -15.05 36.61
N GLY A 54 5.16 -14.14 36.81
CA GLY A 54 5.14 -13.18 37.90
C GLY A 54 5.33 -11.74 37.43
N ASN A 55 5.93 -10.91 38.27
CA ASN A 55 6.13 -9.50 37.97
C ASN A 55 7.28 -9.32 36.98
N ALA A 56 7.01 -8.65 35.86
CA ALA A 56 8.03 -8.28 34.90
C ALA A 56 8.71 -6.96 35.28
N ALA A 57 9.99 -6.86 34.96
CA ALA A 57 10.81 -5.66 35.12
C ALA A 57 11.13 -5.07 33.75
N ARG A 58 10.91 -3.77 33.58
CA ARG A 58 11.34 -3.00 32.41
C ARG A 58 12.86 -2.83 32.45
N ILE A 59 13.55 -3.20 31.36
CA ILE A 59 15.02 -3.24 31.26
C ILE A 59 15.55 -2.04 30.45
N THR A 60 14.79 -1.59 29.45
CA THR A 60 15.14 -0.42 28.60
C THR A 60 14.04 0.65 28.64
N ALA A 61 14.40 1.87 28.27
CA ALA A 61 13.49 3.02 28.22
C ALA A 61 14.07 4.13 27.33
N LEU A 62 14.44 3.81 26.07
CA LEU A 62 14.98 4.82 25.15
C LEU A 62 13.83 5.62 24.51
N GLU A 63 14.19 6.70 23.82
CA GLU A 63 13.22 7.51 23.05
C GLU A 63 12.88 6.79 21.72
N GLY A 64 12.12 5.70 21.75
CA GLY A 64 11.75 4.93 20.55
C GLY A 64 11.07 3.59 20.89
N GLU A 65 11.05 2.69 19.91
CA GLU A 65 10.67 1.28 20.10
C GLU A 65 11.92 0.40 20.13
N GLU A 66 11.91 -0.58 21.03
CA GLU A 66 12.92 -1.61 21.15
C GLU A 66 12.33 -3.02 20.93
N ILE A 67 12.95 -3.75 19.99
CA ILE A 67 12.49 -5.06 19.53
C ILE A 67 13.61 -6.10 19.46
N ASN A 68 13.22 -7.37 19.32
CA ASN A 68 14.13 -8.49 19.10
C ASN A 68 15.27 -8.63 20.14
N PRO A 69 14.97 -8.68 21.45
CA PRO A 69 15.99 -8.94 22.46
C PRO A 69 16.62 -10.32 22.25
N ARG A 70 17.95 -10.42 22.34
CA ARG A 70 18.70 -11.69 22.27
C ARG A 70 19.79 -11.71 23.34
N VAL A 71 19.79 -12.75 24.17
CA VAL A 71 20.80 -12.94 25.21
C VAL A 71 22.00 -13.69 24.63
N SER A 72 23.22 -13.27 24.98
CA SER A 72 24.43 -13.97 24.56
C SER A 72 24.49 -15.39 25.15
N PRO A 73 25.10 -16.37 24.46
CA PRO A 73 25.27 -17.74 24.97
C PRO A 73 26.01 -17.83 26.31
N ASP A 74 26.91 -16.90 26.61
CA ASP A 74 27.59 -16.80 27.90
C ASP A 74 26.77 -16.09 29.00
N GLY A 75 25.59 -15.56 28.64
CA GLY A 75 24.63 -14.94 29.54
C GLY A 75 25.05 -13.57 30.06
N LYS A 76 26.04 -12.90 29.46
CA LYS A 76 26.54 -11.60 29.94
C LYS A 76 25.97 -10.39 29.24
N TRP A 77 25.44 -10.56 28.03
CA TRP A 77 25.04 -9.45 27.17
C TRP A 77 23.62 -9.63 26.66
N LEU A 78 22.94 -8.50 26.47
CA LEU A 78 21.66 -8.39 25.79
C LEU A 78 21.84 -7.50 24.56
N ALA A 79 21.60 -8.06 23.38
CA ALA A 79 21.47 -7.31 22.13
C ALA A 79 19.99 -7.06 21.82
N PHE A 80 19.66 -5.92 21.23
CA PHE A 80 18.31 -5.58 20.79
C PHE A 80 18.37 -4.55 19.66
N SER A 81 17.28 -4.39 18.92
CA SER A 81 17.13 -3.34 17.92
C SER A 81 16.34 -2.17 18.50
N SER A 82 16.77 -0.93 18.27
CA SER A 82 16.02 0.27 18.67
C SER A 82 15.93 1.27 17.54
N ASN A 83 14.77 1.92 17.39
CA ASN A 83 14.53 2.96 16.38
C ASN A 83 14.64 4.40 16.88
N GLN A 84 15.40 4.62 17.97
CA GLN A 84 15.58 5.93 18.61
C GLN A 84 16.02 7.04 17.65
N TYR A 85 16.82 6.71 16.63
CA TYR A 85 17.35 7.67 15.65
C TYR A 85 16.65 7.60 14.28
N GLY A 86 15.43 7.05 14.23
CA GLY A 86 14.56 7.01 13.05
C GLY A 86 14.41 5.61 12.46
N ASN A 87 15.52 4.94 12.15
CA ASN A 87 15.56 3.54 11.71
C ASN A 87 15.98 2.63 12.87
N TYR A 88 15.68 1.32 12.75
CA TYR A 88 16.19 0.33 13.69
C TYR A 88 17.70 0.17 13.52
N ASP A 89 18.45 0.35 14.60
CA ASP A 89 19.87 0.07 14.75
C ASP A 89 20.09 -1.00 15.83
N ILE A 90 21.26 -1.63 15.83
CA ILE A 90 21.66 -2.66 16.80
C ILE A 90 22.28 -2.01 18.04
N TYR A 91 21.79 -2.40 19.21
CA TYR A 91 22.28 -1.97 20.51
C TYR A 91 22.67 -3.16 21.38
N ILE A 92 23.54 -2.90 22.35
CA ILE A 92 23.98 -3.87 23.35
C ILE A 92 24.05 -3.26 24.75
N MET A 93 23.76 -4.07 25.77
CA MET A 93 24.00 -3.73 27.17
C MET A 93 24.41 -4.95 28.02
N PRO A 94 25.10 -4.76 29.16
CA PRO A 94 25.32 -5.83 30.12
C PRO A 94 23.99 -6.36 30.67
N ILE A 95 23.87 -7.68 30.83
CA ILE A 95 22.61 -8.33 31.24
C ILE A 95 22.10 -7.87 32.62
N ASN A 96 23.02 -7.48 33.50
CA ASN A 96 22.74 -7.05 34.86
C ASN A 96 22.49 -5.53 34.97
N GLY A 97 22.32 -4.85 33.84
CA GLY A 97 22.21 -3.40 33.76
C GLY A 97 23.57 -2.71 33.57
N GLY A 98 23.53 -1.50 33.00
CA GLY A 98 24.73 -0.71 32.67
C GLY A 98 24.50 0.21 31.48
N GLN A 99 25.59 0.71 30.91
CA GLN A 99 25.54 1.58 29.75
C GLN A 99 25.08 0.82 28.50
N ILE A 100 24.06 1.37 27.82
CA ILE A 100 23.64 0.92 26.49
C ILE A 100 24.60 1.51 25.44
N LYS A 101 25.03 0.68 24.49
CA LYS A 101 25.93 1.06 23.39
C LYS A 101 25.27 0.73 22.04
N GLN A 102 25.20 1.73 21.15
CA GLN A 102 24.84 1.53 19.74
C GLN A 102 26.02 0.92 18.96
N LEU A 103 25.74 -0.02 18.06
CA LEU A 103 26.74 -0.72 17.25
C LEU A 103 26.63 -0.40 15.75
N THR A 104 25.43 -0.19 15.23
CA THR A 104 25.19 0.20 13.83
C THR A 104 24.74 1.65 13.72
N PHE A 105 25.02 2.29 12.58
CA PHE A 105 24.80 3.73 12.38
C PHE A 105 24.34 4.04 10.96
N HIS A 106 23.71 3.09 10.27
CA HIS A 106 23.29 3.24 8.88
C HIS A 106 21.77 3.46 8.85
N GLN A 107 21.24 4.28 7.93
CA GLN A 107 19.79 4.53 7.80
C GLN A 107 18.93 3.32 7.38
N ALA A 108 19.54 2.13 7.31
CA ALA A 108 18.88 0.90 6.96
C ALA A 108 18.15 0.35 8.20
N LYS A 109 17.19 -0.54 7.99
CA LYS A 109 16.49 -1.21 9.06
C LYS A 109 17.31 -2.43 9.51
N ASP A 110 17.99 -2.31 10.65
CA ASP A 110 18.85 -3.37 11.22
C ASP A 110 18.14 -4.10 12.37
N GLU A 111 17.79 -5.36 12.15
CA GLU A 111 17.03 -6.20 13.09
C GLU A 111 17.87 -7.37 13.64
N VAL A 112 18.09 -7.39 14.95
CA VAL A 112 18.83 -8.48 15.62
C VAL A 112 18.14 -9.83 15.38
N GLU A 113 18.93 -10.83 14.95
CA GLU A 113 18.45 -12.21 14.76
C GLU A 113 19.00 -13.12 15.87
N SER A 114 20.33 -13.16 16.06
CA SER A 114 20.99 -14.10 16.96
C SER A 114 22.43 -13.72 17.33
N TRP A 115 23.10 -14.59 18.09
CA TRP A 115 24.48 -14.44 18.54
C TRP A 115 25.37 -15.54 17.96
N SER A 116 26.67 -15.25 17.83
CA SER A 116 27.67 -16.30 17.68
C SER A 116 27.83 -17.10 18.97
N TRP A 117 28.17 -18.39 18.86
CA TRP A 117 28.31 -19.27 20.03
C TRP A 117 29.45 -18.88 20.97
N ASP A 118 30.47 -18.17 20.46
CA ASP A 118 31.55 -17.61 21.25
C ASP A 118 31.20 -16.29 21.96
N SER A 119 29.96 -15.80 21.79
CA SER A 119 29.44 -14.55 22.35
C SER A 119 30.20 -13.28 21.92
N LYS A 120 30.93 -13.31 20.79
CA LYS A 120 31.72 -12.16 20.30
C LYS A 120 31.08 -11.40 19.15
N SER A 121 30.03 -11.94 18.55
CA SER A 121 29.38 -11.32 17.40
C SER A 121 27.87 -11.48 17.44
N ILE A 122 27.20 -10.52 16.81
CA ILE A 122 25.75 -10.47 16.65
C ILE A 122 25.45 -10.63 15.16
N TYR A 123 24.45 -11.45 14.86
CA TYR A 123 23.88 -11.58 13.52
C TYR A 123 22.59 -10.79 13.44
N PHE A 124 22.40 -10.06 12.35
CA PHE A 124 21.23 -9.23 12.13
C PHE A 124 20.84 -9.21 10.65
N THR A 125 19.57 -8.91 10.40
CA THR A 125 19.05 -8.70 9.04
C THR A 125 19.04 -7.20 8.76
N SER A 126 19.50 -6.77 7.58
CA SER A 126 19.49 -5.38 7.14
C SER A 126 19.00 -5.22 5.71
N ASN A 127 18.32 -4.10 5.41
CA ASN A 127 17.94 -3.71 4.05
C ASN A 127 18.88 -2.67 3.42
N GLN A 128 20.15 -2.65 3.85
CA GLN A 128 21.17 -1.73 3.33
C GLN A 128 21.51 -1.98 1.85
N ASN A 129 21.79 -3.23 1.47
CA ASN A 129 22.30 -3.56 0.12
C ASN A 129 21.20 -4.03 -0.86
N ASN A 130 20.09 -4.56 -0.34
CA ASN A 130 18.97 -5.12 -1.10
C ASN A 130 17.67 -5.01 -0.27
N GLY A 131 16.67 -5.84 -0.55
CA GLY A 131 15.43 -5.85 0.22
C GLY A 131 15.60 -6.25 1.69
N PHE A 132 16.46 -7.25 1.95
CA PHE A 132 16.84 -7.78 3.27
C PHE A 132 17.98 -8.77 3.09
N GLY A 133 19.01 -8.73 3.93
CA GLY A 133 20.14 -9.65 3.89
C GLY A 133 20.82 -9.80 5.25
N SER A 134 21.59 -10.89 5.43
CA SER A 134 22.26 -11.19 6.70
C SER A 134 23.62 -10.50 6.85
N PHE A 135 23.83 -9.90 8.01
CA PHE A 135 25.04 -9.21 8.42
C PHE A 135 25.57 -9.73 9.75
N LYS A 136 26.84 -9.43 10.02
CA LYS A 136 27.54 -9.73 11.26
C LYS A 136 28.22 -8.47 11.80
N ILE A 137 28.16 -8.25 13.10
CA ILE A 137 28.90 -7.18 13.80
C ILE A 137 29.56 -7.72 15.08
N ASP A 138 30.73 -7.19 15.42
CA ASP A 138 31.42 -7.50 16.67
C ASP A 138 30.97 -6.60 17.84
N LEU A 139 31.36 -6.97 19.06
CA LEU A 139 31.03 -6.21 20.27
C LEU A 139 31.72 -4.83 20.37
N ASP A 140 32.86 -4.67 19.68
CA ASP A 140 33.56 -3.39 19.62
C ASP A 140 32.79 -2.38 18.75
N GLY A 141 31.88 -2.87 17.90
CA GLY A 141 31.04 -2.06 17.03
C GLY A 141 31.82 -1.56 15.82
N LYS A 142 32.73 -2.38 15.28
CA LYS A 142 33.41 -2.06 14.00
C LYS A 142 32.41 -2.15 12.83
N THR A 143 32.85 -1.72 11.65
CA THR A 143 32.03 -1.74 10.43
C THR A 143 31.38 -3.11 10.21
N PRO A 144 30.04 -3.20 10.07
CA PRO A 144 29.35 -4.46 9.84
C PRO A 144 29.80 -5.20 8.58
N GLU A 145 29.79 -6.51 8.66
CA GLU A 145 30.14 -7.42 7.58
C GLU A 145 28.87 -7.97 6.92
N ALA A 146 28.64 -7.68 5.63
CA ALA A 146 27.63 -8.38 4.84
C ALA A 146 28.08 -9.83 4.57
N LEU A 147 27.24 -10.81 4.90
CA LEU A 147 27.62 -12.23 4.79
C LEU A 147 27.50 -12.75 3.36
N PHE A 148 26.44 -12.36 2.64
CA PHE A 148 26.15 -12.79 1.27
C PHE A 148 25.84 -11.57 0.40
N THR A 149 26.68 -11.29 -0.61
CA THR A 149 26.68 -10.00 -1.32
C THR A 149 25.95 -9.99 -2.66
N ASN A 150 25.47 -11.14 -3.15
CA ASN A 150 24.59 -11.16 -4.33
C ASN A 150 23.29 -10.41 -4.01
N TYR A 151 22.87 -9.50 -4.88
CA TYR A 151 21.68 -8.66 -4.67
C TYR A 151 20.42 -9.46 -4.33
N PHE A 152 20.24 -10.65 -4.93
CA PHE A 152 19.08 -11.51 -4.74
C PHE A 152 19.26 -12.64 -3.73
N ASN A 153 20.39 -12.68 -3.01
CA ASN A 153 20.51 -13.49 -1.79
C ASN A 153 19.86 -12.76 -0.62
N THR A 154 18.53 -12.83 -0.60
CA THR A 154 17.68 -12.18 0.41
C THR A 154 17.50 -13.06 1.65
N THR A 155 18.59 -13.19 2.41
CA THR A 155 18.68 -14.09 3.57
C THR A 155 18.15 -13.46 4.85
N ASN A 156 17.41 -14.23 5.65
CA ASN A 156 16.83 -13.78 6.93
C ASN A 156 16.71 -14.92 7.96
N GLY A 157 16.52 -14.55 9.24
CA GLY A 157 16.37 -15.52 10.34
C GLY A 157 17.64 -16.32 10.61
N LEU A 158 18.83 -15.71 10.46
CA LEU A 158 20.09 -16.41 10.55
C LEU A 158 20.45 -16.77 12.00
N VAL A 159 20.82 -18.03 12.22
CA VAL A 159 21.37 -18.55 13.48
C VAL A 159 22.65 -19.36 13.22
N GLU A 160 23.64 -19.25 14.10
CA GLU A 160 24.84 -20.07 14.06
C GLU A 160 24.65 -21.36 14.87
N THR A 161 25.18 -22.49 14.40
CA THR A 161 25.29 -23.73 15.17
C THR A 161 26.58 -23.74 16.00
N PRO A 162 26.69 -24.55 17.07
CA PRO A 162 27.94 -24.66 17.84
C PRO A 162 29.16 -25.07 17.02
N GLN A 163 28.96 -25.63 15.82
CA GLN A 163 30.00 -26.03 14.87
C GLN A 163 30.34 -24.93 13.84
N GLY A 164 29.73 -23.75 13.93
CA GLY A 164 29.97 -22.61 13.04
C GLY A 164 29.25 -22.67 11.68
N GLU A 165 28.28 -23.57 11.50
CA GLU A 165 27.37 -23.54 10.35
C GLU A 165 26.26 -22.50 10.56
N TYR A 166 25.93 -21.72 9.51
CA TYR A 166 24.81 -20.79 9.52
C TYR A 166 23.55 -21.47 9.01
N ILE A 167 22.46 -21.38 9.77
CA ILE A 167 21.10 -21.82 9.39
C ILE A 167 20.24 -20.58 9.15
N PHE A 168 19.55 -20.50 8.02
CA PHE A 168 18.78 -19.33 7.61
C PHE A 168 17.67 -19.70 6.61
N THR A 169 16.84 -18.74 6.23
CA THR A 169 15.92 -18.85 5.09
C THR A 169 16.24 -17.82 4.01
N ASN A 170 15.77 -18.05 2.78
CA ASN A 170 15.96 -17.13 1.66
C ASN A 170 14.64 -16.98 0.87
N SER A 171 13.67 -16.29 1.47
CA SER A 171 12.32 -16.12 0.92
C SER A 171 11.64 -14.87 1.49
N SER A 172 10.81 -14.22 0.67
CA SER A 172 9.93 -13.13 1.14
C SER A 172 8.81 -13.61 2.06
N GLU A 173 8.41 -14.88 1.95
CA GLU A 173 7.36 -15.52 2.75
C GLU A 173 7.77 -15.78 4.21
N SER A 174 9.08 -15.76 4.51
CA SER A 174 9.62 -15.74 5.88
C SER A 174 10.10 -14.36 6.36
N ALA A 175 10.43 -13.44 5.44
CA ALA A 175 10.94 -12.12 5.80
C ALA A 175 9.82 -11.09 6.04
N SER A 176 8.95 -10.87 5.04
CA SER A 176 7.98 -9.78 5.03
C SER A 176 6.53 -10.23 4.84
N GLN A 177 6.29 -11.49 4.46
CA GLN A 177 4.95 -12.08 4.27
C GLN A 177 4.64 -13.20 5.27
N VAL A 178 5.19 -13.09 6.49
CA VAL A 178 4.96 -14.06 7.58
C VAL A 178 3.47 -14.19 7.91
N THR A 179 2.70 -13.10 7.83
CA THR A 179 1.27 -13.08 8.16
C THR A 179 0.40 -13.79 7.12
N ARG A 180 0.83 -13.90 5.86
CA ARG A 180 0.11 -14.66 4.81
C ARG A 180 0.20 -16.16 5.12
N LYS A 181 -0.77 -16.71 5.84
CA LYS A 181 -0.74 -18.13 6.24
C LYS A 181 -1.02 -19.04 5.06
N ARG A 182 -0.62 -20.32 5.16
CA ARG A 182 -1.00 -21.40 4.22
C ARG A 182 -0.57 -21.18 2.76
N TYR A 183 0.40 -20.31 2.52
CA TYR A 183 0.98 -20.14 1.19
C TYR A 183 1.62 -21.45 0.70
N LYS A 184 1.42 -21.77 -0.59
CA LYS A 184 1.94 -22.94 -1.29
C LYS A 184 2.43 -22.53 -2.66
N GLY A 185 3.75 -22.53 -2.89
CA GLY A 185 4.38 -22.12 -4.15
C GLY A 185 5.91 -22.04 -3.98
N GLU A 186 6.67 -21.90 -5.07
CA GLU A 186 8.15 -22.02 -5.06
C GLU A 186 8.89 -20.94 -4.23
N ASN A 187 8.25 -19.81 -3.90
CA ASN A 187 8.81 -18.82 -2.98
C ASN A 187 8.63 -19.20 -1.49
N ASN A 188 8.29 -20.44 -1.18
CA ASN A 188 8.13 -20.88 0.20
C ASN A 188 9.49 -20.87 0.92
N PRO A 189 9.52 -20.57 2.23
CA PRO A 189 10.77 -20.61 2.97
C PRO A 189 11.13 -22.05 3.33
N ASP A 190 12.37 -22.41 3.03
CA ASP A 190 13.05 -23.62 3.49
C ASP A 190 14.21 -23.24 4.42
N LEU A 191 14.54 -24.14 5.35
CA LEU A 191 15.75 -24.04 6.15
C LEU A 191 16.97 -24.43 5.32
N LEU A 192 17.89 -23.50 5.16
CA LEU A 192 19.14 -23.64 4.44
C LEU A 192 20.32 -23.58 5.41
N GLY A 193 21.37 -24.33 5.12
CA GLY A 193 22.63 -24.39 5.86
C GLY A 193 23.82 -24.00 4.99
N TYR A 194 24.69 -23.15 5.50
CA TYR A 194 25.98 -22.83 4.87
C TYR A 194 27.08 -22.70 5.92
N ASN A 195 28.15 -23.47 5.77
CA ASN A 195 29.32 -23.37 6.65
C ASN A 195 30.41 -22.50 5.96
N PRO A 196 30.71 -21.30 6.49
CA PRO A 196 31.65 -20.37 5.84
C PRO A 196 33.09 -20.88 5.82
N THR A 197 33.47 -21.79 6.71
CA THR A 197 34.83 -22.35 6.79
C THR A 197 35.04 -23.48 5.78
N THR A 198 34.11 -24.44 5.71
CA THR A 198 34.21 -25.60 4.82
C THR A 198 33.59 -25.36 3.45
N LYS A 199 32.80 -24.28 3.31
CA LYS A 199 31.98 -23.94 2.14
C LYS A 199 30.91 -25.00 1.81
N SER A 200 30.56 -25.86 2.77
CA SER A 200 29.46 -26.81 2.60
C SER A 200 28.11 -26.10 2.60
N TYR A 201 27.21 -26.55 1.74
CA TYR A 201 25.83 -26.08 1.65
C TYR A 201 24.87 -27.26 1.80
N LYS A 202 23.74 -27.04 2.49
CA LYS A 202 22.71 -28.06 2.70
C LYS A 202 21.32 -27.42 2.73
N GLN A 203 20.36 -28.02 2.04
CA GLN A 203 18.94 -27.74 2.24
C GLN A 203 18.40 -28.74 3.27
N TYR A 204 17.88 -28.25 4.41
CA TYR A 204 17.42 -29.07 5.53
C TYR A 204 15.93 -29.42 5.45
N THR A 205 15.14 -28.61 4.75
CA THR A 205 13.70 -28.83 4.51
C THR A 205 13.35 -28.56 3.06
N ASP A 206 12.30 -29.21 2.55
CA ASP A 206 11.79 -29.09 1.17
C ASP A 206 10.25 -29.16 1.12
N TYR A 207 9.61 -28.90 2.25
CA TYR A 207 8.16 -28.98 2.40
C TYR A 207 7.49 -27.85 1.61
N ASN A 208 6.51 -28.18 0.75
CA ASN A 208 5.70 -27.17 0.04
C ASN A 208 4.78 -26.44 1.03
N GLY A 209 5.32 -25.40 1.64
CA GLY A 209 4.74 -24.65 2.75
C GLY A 209 5.87 -23.96 3.50
N LYS A 210 5.56 -23.41 4.68
CA LYS A 210 6.53 -22.52 5.34
C LYS A 210 7.29 -23.20 6.47
N ASP A 211 8.61 -23.30 6.34
CA ASP A 211 9.55 -23.68 7.40
C ASP A 211 10.53 -22.52 7.67
N PHE A 212 10.43 -21.85 8.82
CA PHE A 212 11.19 -20.60 9.08
C PHE A 212 11.33 -20.22 10.56
N ASN A 213 12.01 -19.09 10.83
CA ASN A 213 12.43 -18.62 12.17
C ASN A 213 13.20 -19.71 12.96
N PRO A 214 14.35 -20.19 12.45
CA PRO A 214 15.13 -21.19 13.16
C PRO A 214 15.78 -20.62 14.43
N THR A 215 16.02 -21.50 15.40
CA THR A 215 16.79 -21.26 16.63
C THR A 215 17.52 -22.55 17.02
N VAL A 216 18.69 -22.48 17.66
CA VAL A 216 19.58 -23.64 17.84
C VAL A 216 20.07 -23.74 19.29
N ASP A 217 20.12 -24.97 19.83
CA ASP A 217 20.68 -25.25 21.16
C ASP A 217 22.18 -25.64 21.11
N LYS A 218 22.81 -25.80 22.28
CA LYS A 218 24.24 -26.17 22.39
C LYS A 218 24.58 -27.54 21.78
N ASN A 219 23.58 -28.38 21.49
CA ASN A 219 23.77 -29.70 20.90
C ASN A 219 23.58 -29.65 19.37
N GLY A 220 23.26 -28.48 18.80
CA GLY A 220 22.99 -28.31 17.37
C GLY A 220 21.58 -28.74 16.96
N ILE A 221 20.64 -28.90 17.90
CA ILE A 221 19.23 -29.17 17.56
C ILE A 221 18.59 -27.87 17.07
N ILE A 222 17.98 -27.91 15.88
CA ILE A 222 17.30 -26.77 15.27
C ILE A 222 15.82 -26.83 15.65
N TYR A 223 15.28 -25.75 16.20
CA TYR A 223 13.85 -25.54 16.43
C TYR A 223 13.34 -24.45 15.49
N PHE A 224 12.12 -24.58 15.00
CA PHE A 224 11.57 -23.66 14.00
C PHE A 224 10.05 -23.73 13.95
N ILE A 225 9.44 -22.84 13.16
CA ILE A 225 8.01 -22.86 12.88
C ILE A 225 7.74 -23.60 11.57
N SER A 226 6.70 -24.44 11.56
CA SER A 226 6.13 -25.01 10.33
C SER A 226 4.60 -25.00 10.32
N ASP A 227 3.99 -24.83 9.14
CA ASP A 227 2.55 -24.99 8.91
C ASP A 227 2.12 -26.42 8.48
N GLU A 228 3.05 -27.38 8.49
CA GLU A 228 2.89 -28.73 7.90
C GLU A 228 1.70 -29.56 8.42
N ASN A 229 1.40 -29.51 9.72
CA ASN A 229 0.44 -30.44 10.31
C ASN A 229 -1.04 -30.02 10.11
N ASN A 230 -1.36 -28.73 10.19
CA ASN A 230 -2.75 -28.24 10.12
C ASN A 230 -2.91 -26.86 9.45
N GLY A 231 -1.88 -26.35 8.76
CA GLY A 231 -1.93 -25.03 8.12
C GLY A 231 -1.81 -23.85 9.08
N GLU A 232 -1.61 -24.11 10.38
CA GLU A 232 -1.26 -23.12 11.40
C GLU A 232 0.20 -23.33 11.83
N TYR A 233 0.90 -22.23 12.08
CA TYR A 233 2.29 -22.25 12.50
C TYR A 233 2.42 -22.95 13.86
N ASN A 234 3.17 -24.04 13.89
CA ASN A 234 3.43 -24.82 15.09
C ASN A 234 4.94 -25.01 15.29
N LEU A 235 5.34 -25.40 16.49
CA LEU A 235 6.75 -25.62 16.83
C LEU A 235 7.20 -27.00 16.34
N TYR A 236 8.34 -27.03 15.66
CA TYR A 236 9.01 -28.23 15.18
C TYR A 236 10.46 -28.25 15.65
N GLN A 237 11.04 -29.44 15.65
CA GLN A 237 12.49 -29.62 15.77
C GLN A 237 13.04 -30.44 14.61
N LEU A 238 14.33 -30.24 14.34
CA LEU A 238 15.16 -31.05 13.47
C LEU A 238 16.37 -31.50 14.27
N ALA A 239 16.38 -32.79 14.64
CA ALA A 239 17.47 -33.42 15.39
C ALA A 239 17.98 -34.63 14.60
N ASN A 240 19.30 -34.71 14.37
CA ASN A 240 19.93 -35.79 13.60
C ASN A 240 19.27 -36.01 12.21
N GLY A 241 18.85 -34.94 11.55
CA GLY A 241 18.17 -34.98 10.25
C GLY A 241 16.70 -35.42 10.29
N LYS A 242 16.12 -35.66 11.47
CA LYS A 242 14.70 -36.03 11.61
C LYS A 242 13.85 -34.83 12.05
N LYS A 243 12.86 -34.48 11.24
CA LYS A 243 11.85 -33.45 11.53
C LYS A 243 10.76 -34.04 12.44
N GLU A 244 10.41 -33.35 13.53
CA GLU A 244 9.35 -33.75 14.47
C GLU A 244 8.50 -32.53 14.87
N ALA A 245 7.18 -32.66 14.76
CA ALA A 245 6.23 -31.67 15.30
C ALA A 245 6.19 -31.78 16.82
N LEU A 246 6.40 -30.65 17.51
CA LEU A 246 6.39 -30.56 18.98
C LEU A 246 5.04 -30.06 19.52
N THR A 247 4.29 -29.30 18.72
CA THR A 247 2.97 -28.78 19.08
C THR A 247 1.95 -29.00 17.97
N LYS A 248 0.65 -28.92 18.32
CA LYS A 248 -0.50 -29.02 17.41
C LYS A 248 -1.61 -28.05 17.82
N PHE A 249 -1.29 -26.77 17.92
CA PHE A 249 -2.26 -25.73 18.22
C PHE A 249 -3.14 -25.42 17.03
N GLU A 250 -4.38 -25.04 17.32
CA GLU A 250 -5.37 -24.56 16.34
C GLU A 250 -5.16 -23.08 15.93
N THR A 251 -4.14 -22.42 16.49
CA THR A 251 -3.76 -21.05 16.16
C THR A 251 -2.24 -20.95 16.05
N SER A 252 -1.76 -20.22 15.04
CA SER A 252 -0.33 -19.97 14.81
C SER A 252 0.44 -19.46 16.04
N ILE A 253 1.64 -20.01 16.23
CA ILE A 253 2.69 -19.44 17.08
C ILE A 253 3.57 -18.48 16.27
N LYS A 254 4.38 -17.65 16.94
CA LYS A 254 5.39 -16.78 16.32
C LYS A 254 6.70 -16.75 17.12
N LYS A 255 7.80 -16.45 16.41
CA LYS A 255 9.12 -16.11 16.96
C LYS A 255 9.60 -17.07 18.08
N PRO A 256 9.79 -18.38 17.80
CA PRO A 256 10.33 -19.30 18.79
C PRO A 256 11.79 -18.99 19.09
N PHE A 257 12.20 -19.21 20.33
CA PHE A 257 13.59 -19.10 20.77
C PHE A 257 13.91 -20.18 21.80
N VAL A 258 14.97 -20.97 21.57
CA VAL A 258 15.41 -22.04 22.49
C VAL A 258 16.46 -21.52 23.47
N SER A 259 16.45 -22.00 24.71
CA SER A 259 17.55 -21.74 25.66
C SER A 259 18.83 -22.44 25.20
N ALA A 260 19.99 -21.87 25.51
CA ALA A 260 21.27 -22.47 25.12
C ALA A 260 21.43 -23.90 25.66
N ASP A 261 20.92 -24.18 26.86
CA ASP A 261 20.93 -25.53 27.44
C ASP A 261 19.97 -26.54 26.80
N GLY A 262 19.09 -26.10 25.90
CA GLY A 262 18.11 -26.92 25.17
C GLY A 262 16.91 -27.36 26.00
N SER A 263 16.73 -26.85 27.22
CA SER A 263 15.68 -27.32 28.13
C SER A 263 14.30 -26.72 27.86
N LYS A 264 14.23 -25.50 27.34
CA LYS A 264 12.98 -24.76 27.09
C LYS A 264 12.99 -24.04 25.74
N VAL A 265 11.80 -23.89 25.15
CA VAL A 265 11.56 -23.01 24.00
C VAL A 265 10.47 -22.01 24.39
N VAL A 266 10.71 -20.72 24.20
CA VAL A 266 9.71 -19.65 24.36
C VAL A 266 9.18 -19.24 22.98
N PHE A 267 7.90 -18.91 22.88
CA PHE A 267 7.29 -18.40 21.64
C PHE A 267 6.04 -17.56 21.96
N GLU A 268 5.55 -16.83 20.96
CA GLU A 268 4.30 -16.10 21.03
C GLU A 268 3.14 -16.98 20.55
N LYS A 269 1.99 -16.90 21.22
CA LYS A 269 0.70 -17.45 20.74
C LYS A 269 -0.42 -16.55 21.26
N GLU A 270 -1.34 -16.14 20.39
CA GLU A 270 -2.47 -15.26 20.75
C GLU A 270 -2.01 -14.00 21.51
N TYR A 271 -0.90 -13.41 21.04
CA TYR A 271 -0.27 -12.22 21.61
C TYR A 271 0.23 -12.37 23.06
N GLN A 272 0.42 -13.61 23.54
CA GLN A 272 1.01 -13.92 24.83
C GLN A 272 2.23 -14.82 24.68
N LEU A 273 3.11 -14.82 25.69
CA LEU A 273 4.24 -15.74 25.71
C LEU A 273 3.83 -17.12 26.22
N PHE A 274 4.35 -18.15 25.58
CA PHE A 274 4.24 -19.55 25.97
C PHE A 274 5.63 -20.16 26.11
N VAL A 275 5.75 -21.12 27.02
CA VAL A 275 6.98 -21.88 27.25
C VAL A 275 6.69 -23.36 26.98
N TYR A 276 7.46 -23.96 26.08
CA TYR A 276 7.52 -25.40 25.87
C TYR A 276 8.69 -26.00 26.64
N ASP A 277 8.39 -27.03 27.44
CA ASP A 277 9.39 -27.85 28.12
C ASP A 277 9.77 -29.04 27.21
N VAL A 278 11.04 -29.07 26.80
CA VAL A 278 11.53 -30.06 25.82
C VAL A 278 11.49 -31.48 26.39
N LYS A 279 11.80 -31.64 27.68
CA LYS A 279 11.80 -32.96 28.33
C LYS A 279 10.40 -33.45 28.64
N ALA A 280 9.54 -32.58 29.15
CA ALA A 280 8.16 -32.92 29.50
C ALA A 280 7.24 -33.00 28.27
N LYS A 281 7.64 -32.41 27.14
CA LYS A 281 6.85 -32.27 25.91
C LYS A 281 5.51 -31.57 26.14
N THR A 282 5.53 -30.49 26.92
CA THR A 282 4.33 -29.72 27.28
C THR A 282 4.56 -28.22 27.11
N SER A 283 3.54 -27.51 26.61
CA SER A 283 3.50 -26.04 26.58
C SER A 283 2.59 -25.47 27.66
N LYS A 284 2.94 -24.30 28.21
CA LYS A 284 2.10 -23.53 29.12
C LYS A 284 2.19 -22.02 28.83
N PRO A 285 1.09 -21.27 28.97
CA PRO A 285 1.14 -19.80 28.92
C PRO A 285 1.97 -19.26 30.09
N LEU A 286 2.75 -18.22 29.83
CA LEU A 286 3.51 -17.49 30.84
C LEU A 286 2.64 -16.39 31.42
N THR A 287 2.33 -16.47 32.72
CA THR A 287 1.51 -15.44 33.39
C THR A 287 2.41 -14.27 33.82
N ILE A 288 2.23 -13.12 33.20
CA ILE A 288 3.07 -11.93 33.39
C ILE A 288 2.24 -10.81 34.00
N ASN A 289 2.82 -10.06 34.94
CA ASN A 289 2.27 -8.81 35.45
C ASN A 289 3.18 -7.66 35.07
N VAL A 290 2.61 -6.61 34.50
CA VAL A 290 3.31 -5.37 34.19
C VAL A 290 2.65 -4.22 34.93
N ASN A 291 3.44 -3.23 35.33
CA ASN A 291 2.92 -1.93 35.75
C ASN A 291 2.86 -1.04 34.49
N SER A 292 1.74 -1.08 33.77
CA SER A 292 1.55 -0.32 32.53
C SER A 292 0.74 0.97 32.75
N ASN A 293 0.88 1.91 31.83
CA ASN A 293 0.11 3.14 31.77
C ASN A 293 -0.77 3.14 30.51
N LYS A 294 -2.10 3.05 30.66
CA LYS A 294 -3.03 3.07 29.52
C LYS A 294 -3.19 4.51 29.00
N SER A 295 -2.49 4.82 27.91
CA SER A 295 -2.50 6.15 27.27
C SER A 295 -3.51 6.26 26.12
N LEU A 296 -3.88 5.15 25.47
CA LEU A 296 -4.73 5.14 24.27
C LEU A 296 -6.16 5.67 24.51
N GLU A 297 -6.69 5.48 25.73
CA GLU A 297 -8.00 5.97 26.16
C GLU A 297 -7.99 7.47 26.53
N LYS A 298 -6.81 8.09 26.62
CA LYS A 298 -6.71 9.53 26.90
C LYS A 298 -7.13 10.32 25.68
N GLU A 299 -7.87 11.40 25.93
CA GLU A 299 -8.23 12.35 24.90
C GLU A 299 -6.98 13.05 24.34
N GLN A 300 -6.89 13.10 23.02
CA GLN A 300 -5.92 13.86 22.26
C GLN A 300 -6.62 14.99 21.52
N ASN A 301 -5.91 16.11 21.36
CA ASN A 301 -6.43 17.26 20.65
C ASN A 301 -6.15 17.14 19.14
N PHE A 302 -7.16 17.43 18.34
CA PHE A 302 -7.10 17.46 16.87
C PHE A 302 -7.64 18.79 16.34
N GLU A 303 -7.16 19.18 15.17
CA GLU A 303 -7.51 20.45 14.53
C GLU A 303 -8.41 20.19 13.32
N VAL A 304 -9.45 21.01 13.15
CA VAL A 304 -10.31 20.99 11.97
C VAL A 304 -9.65 21.68 10.76
N GLU A 305 -8.85 22.72 11.00
CA GLU A 305 -8.31 23.54 9.92
C GLU A 305 -7.41 22.69 9.00
N ASN A 306 -7.68 22.72 7.69
CA ASN A 306 -7.02 21.88 6.66
C ASN A 306 -7.25 20.36 6.80
N ASN A 307 -8.24 19.92 7.57
CA ASN A 307 -8.57 18.50 7.76
C ASN A 307 -10.06 18.23 7.51
N ILE A 308 -10.67 18.90 6.54
CA ILE A 308 -12.07 18.70 6.15
C ILE A 308 -12.14 17.64 5.04
N ASP A 309 -12.96 16.62 5.26
CA ASP A 309 -13.15 15.49 4.34
C ASP A 309 -14.38 15.67 3.45
N TYR A 310 -15.40 16.37 3.95
CA TYR A 310 -16.66 16.61 3.24
C TYR A 310 -17.35 17.85 3.80
N PHE A 311 -18.21 18.51 3.01
CA PHE A 311 -19.05 19.60 3.48
C PHE A 311 -20.31 19.78 2.63
N ASP A 312 -21.28 20.51 3.19
CA ASP A 312 -22.48 20.97 2.50
C ASP A 312 -22.97 22.30 3.08
N ILE A 313 -23.64 23.11 2.26
CA ILE A 313 -24.16 24.43 2.63
C ILE A 313 -25.68 24.35 2.80
N SER A 314 -26.21 24.98 3.85
CA SER A 314 -27.65 24.97 4.09
C SER A 314 -28.42 25.66 2.96
N PRO A 315 -29.67 25.25 2.66
CA PRO A 315 -30.47 25.87 1.61
C PRO A 315 -30.59 27.39 1.72
N ASP A 316 -30.68 27.94 2.94
CA ASP A 316 -30.72 29.38 3.22
C ASP A 316 -29.36 30.10 3.08
N GLY A 317 -28.29 29.36 2.73
CA GLY A 317 -26.95 29.86 2.50
C GLY A 317 -26.20 30.33 3.75
N LYS A 318 -26.80 30.21 4.94
CA LYS A 318 -26.25 30.82 6.18
C LYS A 318 -25.36 29.91 6.99
N LYS A 319 -25.45 28.59 6.80
CA LYS A 319 -24.75 27.59 7.60
C LYS A 319 -24.00 26.62 6.71
N MET A 320 -22.98 26.00 7.29
CA MET A 320 -22.20 24.95 6.67
C MET A 320 -22.16 23.77 7.63
N ALA A 321 -22.38 22.56 7.11
CA ALA A 321 -22.08 21.33 7.81
C ALA A 321 -20.83 20.73 7.16
N PHE A 322 -19.90 20.22 7.95
CA PHE A 322 -18.67 19.64 7.43
C PHE A 322 -18.20 18.47 8.29
N VAL A 323 -17.43 17.59 7.67
CA VAL A 323 -16.86 16.39 8.28
C VAL A 323 -15.37 16.60 8.43
N SER A 324 -14.84 16.36 9.62
CA SER A 324 -13.40 16.31 9.87
C SER A 324 -13.11 15.11 10.76
N ARG A 325 -12.21 14.22 10.31
CA ARG A 325 -11.83 12.99 11.04
C ARG A 325 -13.04 12.14 11.47
N GLY A 326 -14.02 12.04 10.58
CA GLY A 326 -15.25 11.29 10.82
C GLY A 326 -16.28 11.95 11.75
N ILE A 327 -16.09 13.20 12.14
CA ILE A 327 -16.99 13.94 13.05
C ILE A 327 -17.72 15.04 12.29
N ILE A 328 -19.02 15.21 12.55
CA ILE A 328 -19.83 16.30 11.99
C ILE A 328 -19.66 17.55 12.84
N PHE A 329 -19.41 18.65 12.17
CA PHE A 329 -19.45 20.00 12.73
C PHE A 329 -20.42 20.84 11.92
N VAL A 330 -20.98 21.87 12.57
CA VAL A 330 -21.81 22.89 11.92
C VAL A 330 -21.25 24.26 12.27
N SER A 331 -21.18 25.15 11.29
CA SER A 331 -20.81 26.55 11.46
C SER A 331 -21.75 27.50 10.71
N ASP A 332 -21.55 28.81 10.88
CA ASP A 332 -21.97 29.77 9.86
C ASP A 332 -21.18 29.56 8.56
N ASN A 333 -21.69 30.11 7.46
CA ASN A 333 -21.10 29.96 6.12
C ASN A 333 -19.72 30.66 5.95
N GLU A 334 -19.27 31.42 6.95
CA GLU A 334 -17.93 32.04 7.01
C GLU A 334 -16.97 31.28 7.95
N GLY A 335 -17.40 30.19 8.58
CA GLY A 335 -16.55 29.32 9.41
C GLY A 335 -16.20 29.87 10.81
N LYS A 336 -16.89 30.91 11.29
CA LYS A 336 -16.56 31.63 12.53
C LYS A 336 -17.16 31.01 13.79
N PHE A 337 -18.35 30.42 13.69
CA PHE A 337 -19.14 29.92 14.82
C PHE A 337 -19.33 28.41 14.72
N VAL A 338 -18.27 27.65 15.01
CA VAL A 338 -18.24 26.19 14.86
C VAL A 338 -18.76 25.50 16.11
N ASN A 339 -19.57 24.45 15.93
CA ASN A 339 -19.96 23.52 16.98
C ASN A 339 -19.86 22.06 16.51
N GLN A 340 -19.42 21.17 17.40
CA GLN A 340 -19.40 19.73 17.17
C GLN A 340 -20.81 19.14 17.34
N ILE A 341 -21.22 18.26 16.42
CA ILE A 341 -22.57 17.70 16.36
C ILE A 341 -22.61 16.20 16.67
N SER A 342 -21.66 15.42 16.18
CA SER A 342 -21.56 13.98 16.47
C SER A 342 -20.46 13.66 17.49
N ASP A 343 -20.55 12.51 18.16
CA ASP A 343 -19.61 12.11 19.22
C ASP A 343 -18.27 11.55 18.69
N GLY A 344 -18.21 11.22 17.40
CA GLY A 344 -17.02 10.73 16.72
C GLY A 344 -16.65 9.27 17.01
N LYS A 345 -17.53 8.46 17.61
CA LYS A 345 -17.28 7.03 17.85
C LYS A 345 -17.34 6.20 16.56
N GLU A 346 -18.26 6.56 15.68
CA GLU A 346 -18.36 6.02 14.32
C GLU A 346 -17.83 7.05 13.32
N ARG A 347 -17.39 6.60 12.16
CA ARG A 347 -16.87 7.48 11.11
C ARG A 347 -18.00 7.97 10.22
N VAL A 348 -18.22 9.27 10.18
CA VAL A 348 -19.03 9.96 9.16
C VAL A 348 -18.17 10.18 7.91
N LEU A 349 -18.73 10.03 6.70
CA LEU A 349 -18.02 10.36 5.45
C LEU A 349 -18.72 11.46 4.65
N GLU A 350 -20.04 11.50 4.65
CA GLU A 350 -20.85 12.43 3.88
C GLU A 350 -21.93 13.06 4.77
N VAL A 351 -22.23 14.34 4.53
CA VAL A 351 -23.31 15.08 5.22
C VAL A 351 -24.04 16.00 4.24
N LYS A 352 -25.36 16.09 4.35
CA LYS A 352 -26.25 16.91 3.52
C LYS A 352 -27.33 17.61 4.34
N TRP A 353 -27.65 18.85 3.98
CA TRP A 353 -28.72 19.61 4.60
C TRP A 353 -30.10 19.24 4.05
N LEU A 354 -31.07 19.05 4.94
CA LEU A 354 -32.48 18.99 4.56
C LEU A 354 -33.06 20.39 4.29
N LYS A 355 -34.17 20.40 3.54
CA LYS A 355 -34.90 21.62 3.11
C LYS A 355 -35.28 22.57 4.24
N ASP A 356 -35.40 22.07 5.46
CA ASP A 356 -35.82 22.85 6.63
C ASP A 356 -34.71 23.71 7.26
N ASN A 357 -33.47 23.62 6.77
CA ASN A 357 -32.29 24.30 7.31
C ASN A 357 -31.96 23.94 8.77
N LYS A 358 -32.53 22.83 9.28
CA LYS A 358 -32.43 22.41 10.68
C LYS A 358 -31.89 21.00 10.83
N ASN A 359 -32.17 20.12 9.88
CA ASN A 359 -31.79 18.72 9.96
C ASN A 359 -30.74 18.36 8.91
N LEU A 360 -29.90 17.40 9.26
CA LEU A 360 -28.87 16.82 8.42
C LEU A 360 -29.21 15.36 8.13
N ILE A 361 -28.95 14.91 6.91
CA ILE A 361 -28.76 13.49 6.58
C ILE A 361 -27.27 13.26 6.39
N PHE A 362 -26.75 12.17 6.90
CA PHE A 362 -25.34 11.82 6.79
C PHE A 362 -25.17 10.31 6.77
N ASN A 363 -24.06 9.81 6.21
CA ASN A 363 -23.69 8.41 6.42
C ASN A 363 -22.71 8.31 7.59
N GLN A 364 -22.77 7.21 8.33
CA GLN A 364 -21.71 6.82 9.27
C GLN A 364 -21.52 5.32 9.26
N THR A 365 -20.40 4.85 9.78
CA THR A 365 -20.17 3.42 10.00
C THR A 365 -21.16 2.84 11.01
N TYR A 366 -21.64 1.63 10.72
CA TYR A 366 -22.51 0.82 11.54
C TYR A 366 -22.10 -0.64 11.31
N LYS A 367 -21.48 -1.26 12.33
CA LYS A 367 -20.83 -2.59 12.19
C LYS A 367 -19.80 -2.64 11.04
N GLY A 368 -19.09 -1.54 10.84
CA GLY A 368 -18.12 -1.35 9.75
C GLY A 368 -18.70 -0.89 8.41
N TYR A 369 -20.01 -0.99 8.19
CA TYR A 369 -20.65 -0.59 6.92
C TYR A 369 -21.25 0.82 6.97
N GLN A 370 -21.19 1.55 5.88
CA GLN A 370 -21.78 2.88 5.75
C GLN A 370 -23.31 2.80 5.67
N ASN A 371 -24.01 3.48 6.57
CA ASN A 371 -25.48 3.55 6.61
C ASN A 371 -25.95 5.00 6.80
N TRP A 372 -27.19 5.30 6.39
CA TRP A 372 -27.77 6.64 6.47
C TRP A 372 -28.41 6.91 7.83
N PHE A 373 -28.17 8.11 8.34
CA PHE A 373 -28.67 8.62 9.61
C PHE A 373 -29.16 10.05 9.44
N LYS A 374 -29.93 10.52 10.43
CA LYS A 374 -30.43 11.88 10.51
C LYS A 374 -30.18 12.45 11.90
N ILE A 375 -29.83 13.74 11.97
CA ILE A 375 -29.67 14.48 13.23
C ILE A 375 -30.09 15.95 13.06
N SER A 376 -30.48 16.60 14.16
CA SER A 376 -30.64 18.05 14.20
C SER A 376 -29.27 18.73 14.15
N ALA A 377 -29.11 19.73 13.28
CA ALA A 377 -27.88 20.48 13.05
C ALA A 377 -27.46 21.36 14.24
N ASP A 378 -28.34 21.57 15.22
CA ASP A 378 -28.02 22.27 16.47
C ASP A 378 -27.47 21.33 17.57
N GLY A 379 -27.36 20.03 17.29
CA GLY A 379 -26.85 19.01 18.21
C GLY A 379 -27.81 18.63 19.35
N LYS A 380 -29.02 19.18 19.40
CA LYS A 380 -29.99 18.93 20.49
C LYS A 380 -30.91 17.73 20.25
N GLY A 381 -30.91 17.19 19.03
CA GLY A 381 -31.73 16.03 18.65
C GLY A 381 -31.01 14.70 18.90
N LYS A 382 -31.78 13.60 18.96
CA LYS A 382 -31.22 12.24 18.91
C LYS A 382 -30.88 11.86 17.47
N VAL A 383 -29.81 11.07 17.31
CA VAL A 383 -29.48 10.44 16.03
C VAL A 383 -30.56 9.41 15.69
N GLU A 384 -31.12 9.50 14.48
CA GLU A 384 -32.11 8.59 13.91
C GLU A 384 -31.44 7.76 12.80
N GLN A 385 -31.41 6.43 12.94
CA GLN A 385 -30.87 5.54 11.91
C GLN A 385 -31.93 5.27 10.84
N LEU A 386 -31.59 5.51 9.58
CA LEU A 386 -32.50 5.36 8.43
C LEU A 386 -32.30 4.03 7.69
N THR A 387 -31.06 3.54 7.64
CA THR A 387 -30.73 2.22 7.04
C THR A 387 -29.85 1.40 7.99
N SER A 388 -29.90 0.08 7.85
CA SER A 388 -29.13 -0.88 8.68
C SER A 388 -28.58 -2.03 7.84
N ASP A 389 -28.18 -1.71 6.61
CA ASP A 389 -27.70 -2.69 5.65
C ASP A 389 -26.27 -3.13 5.98
N LEU A 390 -25.94 -4.39 5.69
CA LEU A 390 -24.58 -4.93 5.78
C LEU A 390 -23.86 -4.78 4.43
N ARG A 391 -23.87 -3.55 3.92
CA ARG A 391 -23.22 -3.10 2.68
C ARG A 391 -23.09 -1.57 2.73
N ASN A 392 -22.20 -1.01 1.94
CA ASN A 392 -21.92 0.43 1.99
C ASN A 392 -22.97 1.25 1.22
N ASN A 393 -23.66 2.13 1.94
CA ASN A 393 -24.57 3.16 1.41
C ASN A 393 -23.85 4.51 1.29
N ARG A 394 -23.68 5.02 0.06
CA ARG A 394 -22.76 6.12 -0.26
C ARG A 394 -23.19 6.96 -1.47
N ASP A 395 -22.47 8.04 -1.73
CA ASP A 395 -22.57 8.90 -2.91
C ASP A 395 -23.98 9.51 -3.09
N ILE A 396 -24.49 10.16 -2.04
CA ILE A 396 -25.86 10.69 -2.07
C ILE A 396 -25.97 12.04 -2.80
N THR A 397 -26.99 12.16 -3.65
CA THR A 397 -27.36 13.39 -4.37
C THR A 397 -28.83 13.69 -4.12
N PHE A 398 -29.17 14.95 -3.86
CA PHE A 398 -30.56 15.39 -3.69
C PHE A 398 -31.08 15.98 -5.00
N ASN A 399 -32.38 15.85 -5.24
CA ASN A 399 -33.06 16.47 -6.38
C ASN A 399 -33.27 17.98 -6.14
N ASN A 400 -33.69 18.72 -7.16
CA ASN A 400 -33.71 20.20 -7.11
C ASN A 400 -34.63 20.78 -6.03
N ASP A 401 -35.78 20.16 -5.76
CA ASP A 401 -36.72 20.64 -4.76
C ASP A 401 -36.48 20.08 -3.34
N LEU A 402 -35.42 19.28 -3.17
CA LEU A 402 -35.02 18.62 -1.92
C LEU A 402 -36.13 17.72 -1.33
N SER A 403 -36.90 17.04 -2.18
CA SER A 403 -37.91 16.05 -1.78
C SER A 403 -37.44 14.61 -1.89
N GLN A 404 -36.45 14.33 -2.74
CA GLN A 404 -35.89 13.01 -2.98
C GLN A 404 -34.35 13.04 -3.00
N ALA A 405 -33.75 11.89 -2.70
CA ALA A 405 -32.33 11.66 -2.87
C ALA A 405 -32.09 10.35 -3.64
N VAL A 406 -30.96 10.28 -4.33
CA VAL A 406 -30.45 9.07 -4.99
C VAL A 406 -29.06 8.75 -4.45
N TYR A 407 -28.77 7.47 -4.24
CA TYR A 407 -27.49 7.01 -3.71
C TYR A 407 -27.20 5.57 -4.16
N LEU A 408 -25.97 5.10 -3.91
CA LEU A 408 -25.53 3.74 -4.24
C LEU A 408 -25.48 2.86 -2.99
N SER A 409 -25.93 1.61 -3.12
CA SER A 409 -25.93 0.63 -2.03
C SER A 409 -25.21 -0.64 -2.46
N GLY A 410 -24.16 -1.00 -1.74
CA GLY A 410 -23.35 -2.16 -2.04
C GLY A 410 -22.64 -2.10 -3.39
N ARG A 411 -22.45 -3.27 -3.99
CA ARG A 411 -21.84 -3.44 -5.31
C ARG A 411 -22.84 -3.36 -6.47
N ASP A 412 -24.13 -3.32 -6.17
CA ASP A 412 -25.14 -3.73 -7.14
C ASP A 412 -26.42 -2.88 -7.22
N GLU A 413 -26.61 -1.85 -6.39
CA GLU A 413 -27.90 -1.13 -6.34
C GLU A 413 -27.78 0.40 -6.45
N VAL A 414 -28.69 0.98 -7.25
CA VAL A 414 -29.04 2.41 -7.22
C VAL A 414 -30.37 2.55 -6.49
N ARG A 415 -30.42 3.41 -5.47
CA ARG A 415 -31.58 3.56 -4.59
C ARG A 415 -32.09 4.99 -4.55
N LEU A 416 -33.41 5.13 -4.46
CA LEU A 416 -34.06 6.39 -4.08
C LEU A 416 -34.31 6.41 -2.56
N LEU A 417 -34.34 7.62 -2.01
CA LEU A 417 -34.75 7.94 -0.66
C LEU A 417 -35.74 9.10 -0.72
N ASP A 418 -36.97 8.87 -0.25
CA ASP A 418 -37.96 9.94 -0.08
C ASP A 418 -37.60 10.74 1.19
N LEU A 419 -37.28 12.03 1.05
CA LEU A 419 -36.73 12.85 2.15
C LEU A 419 -37.78 13.27 3.19
N LYS A 420 -39.07 13.04 2.92
CA LYS A 420 -40.16 13.34 3.84
C LYS A 420 -40.51 12.15 4.73
N SER A 421 -40.67 10.97 4.12
CA SER A 421 -40.99 9.71 4.79
C SER A 421 -39.76 8.93 5.24
N LEU A 422 -38.57 9.30 4.72
CA LEU A 422 -37.27 8.68 4.97
C LEU A 422 -37.23 7.19 4.56
N LYS A 423 -38.10 6.79 3.62
CA LYS A 423 -38.13 5.43 3.07
C LYS A 423 -37.21 5.33 1.86
N SER A 424 -36.39 4.28 1.85
CA SER A 424 -35.52 3.96 0.71
C SER A 424 -36.02 2.78 -0.11
N SER A 425 -35.82 2.84 -1.43
CA SER A 425 -36.20 1.77 -2.37
C SER A 425 -35.20 1.66 -3.52
N THR A 426 -34.87 0.44 -3.91
CA THR A 426 -34.05 0.14 -5.09
C THR A 426 -34.81 0.45 -6.38
N ILE A 427 -34.17 1.21 -7.27
CA ILE A 427 -34.72 1.55 -8.60
C ILE A 427 -33.97 0.86 -9.73
N VAL A 428 -32.69 0.52 -9.53
CA VAL A 428 -31.87 -0.22 -10.49
C VAL A 428 -31.00 -1.21 -9.73
N LYS A 429 -30.87 -2.42 -10.29
CA LYS A 429 -29.88 -3.42 -9.90
C LYS A 429 -28.97 -3.71 -11.10
N ASP A 430 -27.68 -3.41 -10.98
CA ASP A 430 -26.69 -3.55 -12.06
C ASP A 430 -25.26 -3.69 -11.47
N GLU A 431 -24.23 -3.90 -12.27
CA GLU A 431 -22.85 -4.01 -11.82
C GLU A 431 -22.25 -2.62 -11.54
N ILE A 432 -22.36 -2.12 -10.30
CA ILE A 432 -21.89 -0.78 -9.92
C ILE A 432 -20.47 -0.81 -9.32
N TRP A 433 -20.11 -1.93 -8.68
CA TRP A 433 -18.98 -2.10 -7.74
C TRP A 433 -19.13 -1.24 -6.47
N ALA A 434 -18.50 -1.62 -5.35
CA ALA A 434 -18.63 -0.87 -4.09
C ALA A 434 -17.67 0.34 -3.98
N PHE A 435 -16.73 0.45 -4.92
CA PHE A 435 -15.77 1.53 -5.06
C PHE A 435 -15.35 1.64 -6.54
N GLN A 436 -14.71 2.74 -6.94
CA GLN A 436 -14.41 3.05 -8.36
C GLN A 436 -15.68 3.17 -9.24
N ASN A 437 -16.70 3.80 -8.67
CA ASN A 437 -17.97 4.14 -9.31
C ASN A 437 -18.08 5.66 -9.49
N SER A 438 -19.00 6.10 -10.35
CA SER A 438 -19.39 7.51 -10.44
C SER A 438 -20.63 7.78 -9.61
N LYS A 439 -20.73 8.99 -9.07
CA LYS A 439 -21.84 9.44 -8.21
C LYS A 439 -23.14 9.58 -9.02
N PRO A 440 -24.28 9.02 -8.58
CA PRO A 440 -25.56 9.17 -9.28
C PRO A 440 -26.12 10.59 -9.11
N SER A 441 -26.91 11.07 -10.07
CA SER A 441 -27.51 12.41 -10.02
C SER A 441 -28.88 12.48 -10.69
N PHE A 442 -29.70 13.45 -10.29
CA PHE A 442 -31.00 13.73 -10.92
C PHE A 442 -30.83 14.61 -12.16
N SER A 443 -31.71 14.39 -13.14
CA SER A 443 -31.87 15.32 -14.26
C SER A 443 -32.42 16.67 -13.79
N PRO A 444 -32.24 17.78 -14.56
CA PRO A 444 -32.69 19.11 -14.14
C PRO A 444 -34.20 19.25 -13.87
N ASN A 445 -35.02 18.34 -14.43
CA ASN A 445 -36.47 18.29 -14.18
C ASN A 445 -36.89 17.22 -13.15
N ASP A 446 -35.92 16.59 -12.48
CA ASP A 446 -36.08 15.52 -11.48
C ASP A 446 -36.79 14.23 -11.97
N GLU A 447 -36.94 14.01 -13.29
CA GLU A 447 -37.64 12.83 -13.82
C GLU A 447 -36.73 11.60 -14.08
N TYR A 448 -35.42 11.84 -14.20
CA TYR A 448 -34.44 10.80 -14.52
C TYR A 448 -33.31 10.78 -13.49
N VAL A 449 -32.75 9.59 -13.28
CA VAL A 449 -31.48 9.36 -12.58
C VAL A 449 -30.41 9.00 -13.58
N LEU A 450 -29.29 9.73 -13.56
CA LEU A 450 -28.05 9.42 -14.26
C LEU A 450 -27.14 8.63 -13.32
N PHE A 451 -26.57 7.55 -13.81
CA PHE A 451 -25.61 6.72 -13.06
C PHE A 451 -24.67 5.99 -14.03
N SER A 452 -23.67 5.32 -13.48
CA SER A 452 -22.75 4.49 -14.26
C SER A 452 -22.77 3.04 -13.78
N ALA A 453 -22.58 2.10 -14.70
CA ALA A 453 -22.39 0.68 -14.40
C ALA A 453 -21.25 0.11 -15.26
N LYS A 454 -20.69 -1.02 -14.84
CA LYS A 454 -19.51 -1.64 -15.45
C LYS A 454 -19.90 -2.59 -16.58
N ARG A 455 -19.19 -2.51 -17.70
CA ARG A 455 -19.23 -3.47 -18.81
C ARG A 455 -17.80 -3.75 -19.25
N ASN A 456 -17.36 -5.01 -19.19
CA ASN A 456 -15.97 -5.38 -19.50
C ASN A 456 -14.93 -4.53 -18.75
N PHE A 457 -15.13 -4.28 -17.45
CA PHE A 457 -14.30 -3.41 -16.59
C PHE A 457 -14.36 -1.90 -16.90
N GLU A 458 -15.03 -1.49 -17.97
CA GLU A 458 -15.20 -0.09 -18.37
C GLU A 458 -16.51 0.50 -17.81
N LEU A 459 -16.53 1.80 -17.54
CA LEU A 459 -17.74 2.52 -17.10
C LEU A 459 -18.59 2.93 -18.30
N ASP A 460 -19.87 2.55 -18.28
CA ASP A 460 -20.89 3.04 -19.19
C ASP A 460 -21.84 4.03 -18.49
N ILE A 461 -22.43 4.94 -19.26
CA ILE A 461 -23.38 5.95 -18.77
C ILE A 461 -24.81 5.46 -19.00
N PHE A 462 -25.61 5.47 -17.94
CA PHE A 462 -27.01 5.05 -17.95
C PHE A 462 -27.92 6.15 -17.45
N ILE A 463 -29.16 6.12 -17.94
CA ILE A 463 -30.26 6.90 -17.41
C ILE A 463 -31.43 6.00 -17.03
N HIS A 464 -32.10 6.33 -15.92
CA HIS A 464 -33.28 5.64 -15.44
C HIS A 464 -34.43 6.63 -15.30
N ASN A 465 -35.55 6.37 -15.98
CA ASN A 465 -36.79 7.15 -15.78
C ASN A 465 -37.53 6.65 -14.54
N ILE A 466 -37.67 7.51 -13.54
CA ILE A 466 -38.22 7.13 -12.22
C ILE A 466 -39.69 6.72 -12.34
N LYS A 467 -40.51 7.47 -13.09
CA LYS A 467 -41.96 7.23 -13.19
C LYS A 467 -42.28 6.01 -14.04
N LYS A 468 -41.55 5.82 -15.15
CA LYS A 468 -41.75 4.71 -16.10
C LYS A 468 -41.04 3.43 -15.63
N ASN A 469 -40.11 3.54 -14.69
CA ASN A 469 -39.26 2.45 -14.21
C ASN A 469 -38.51 1.75 -15.36
N THR A 470 -37.89 2.55 -16.24
CA THR A 470 -37.16 2.07 -17.42
C THR A 470 -35.75 2.62 -17.43
N THR A 471 -34.76 1.76 -17.67
CA THR A 471 -33.34 2.11 -17.74
C THR A 471 -32.83 1.98 -19.17
N VAL A 472 -31.97 2.90 -19.60
CA VAL A 472 -31.32 2.91 -20.92
C VAL A 472 -29.80 3.08 -20.74
N ASN A 473 -29.01 2.24 -21.39
CA ASN A 473 -27.56 2.45 -21.56
C ASN A 473 -27.34 3.42 -22.73
N LEU A 474 -26.67 4.54 -22.48
CA LEU A 474 -26.44 5.58 -23.49
C LEU A 474 -25.16 5.36 -24.28
N THR A 475 -24.13 4.77 -23.68
CA THR A 475 -22.78 4.71 -24.28
C THR A 475 -22.49 3.35 -24.89
N ASN A 476 -22.62 2.27 -24.11
CA ASN A 476 -22.29 0.90 -24.53
C ASN A 476 -20.95 0.81 -25.28
N THR A 477 -19.88 1.37 -24.70
CA THR A 477 -18.56 1.46 -25.34
C THR A 477 -17.56 0.46 -24.75
N GLY A 478 -16.41 0.29 -25.42
CA GLY A 478 -15.29 -0.53 -24.92
C GLY A 478 -14.25 0.29 -24.15
N VAL A 479 -14.62 1.48 -23.65
CA VAL A 479 -13.76 2.43 -22.95
C VAL A 479 -14.55 3.09 -21.83
N SER A 480 -13.89 3.55 -20.77
CA SER A 480 -14.60 4.17 -19.64
C SER A 480 -15.08 5.59 -19.95
N GLU A 481 -16.38 5.80 -19.78
CA GLU A 481 -17.07 7.08 -19.84
C GLU A 481 -17.47 7.49 -18.41
N ALA A 482 -16.60 8.21 -17.71
CA ALA A 482 -16.67 8.41 -16.26
C ALA A 482 -17.23 9.79 -15.85
N ASP A 483 -17.65 9.87 -14.59
CA ASP A 483 -18.13 11.07 -13.89
C ASP A 483 -19.19 11.87 -14.67
N PRO A 484 -20.29 11.21 -15.12
CA PRO A 484 -21.27 11.85 -15.96
C PRO A 484 -22.08 12.89 -15.15
N THR A 485 -22.31 14.06 -15.74
CA THR A 485 -23.05 15.16 -15.12
C THR A 485 -23.99 15.84 -16.11
N TRP A 486 -25.18 16.25 -15.64
CA TRP A 486 -26.17 16.93 -16.47
C TRP A 486 -25.78 18.38 -16.74
N SER A 487 -26.06 18.87 -17.95
CA SER A 487 -26.11 20.31 -18.16
C SER A 487 -27.36 20.90 -17.47
N PRO A 488 -27.27 22.12 -16.89
CA PRO A 488 -28.41 22.75 -16.21
C PRO A 488 -29.64 23.00 -17.10
N ASP A 489 -29.44 23.13 -18.41
CA ASP A 489 -30.51 23.29 -19.40
C ASP A 489 -31.15 21.96 -19.85
N GLY A 490 -30.62 20.82 -19.38
CA GLY A 490 -31.13 19.51 -19.71
C GLY A 490 -30.88 19.05 -21.14
N LYS A 491 -29.93 19.66 -21.86
CA LYS A 491 -29.62 19.30 -23.24
C LYS A 491 -28.43 18.34 -23.39
N TYR A 492 -27.52 18.31 -22.43
CA TYR A 492 -26.26 17.58 -22.55
C TYR A 492 -25.94 16.75 -21.31
N ILE A 493 -25.15 15.70 -21.51
CA ILE A 493 -24.41 15.00 -20.45
C ILE A 493 -22.92 15.23 -20.69
N TYR A 494 -22.20 15.74 -19.70
CA TYR A 494 -20.75 15.92 -19.70
C TYR A 494 -20.09 14.74 -18.98
N PHE A 495 -18.90 14.31 -19.42
CA PHE A 495 -18.18 13.18 -18.82
C PHE A 495 -16.68 13.23 -19.18
N SER A 496 -15.85 12.52 -18.41
CA SER A 496 -14.41 12.32 -18.67
C SER A 496 -14.16 11.00 -19.38
N SER A 497 -13.25 10.97 -20.36
CA SER A 497 -12.99 9.76 -21.15
C SER A 497 -11.69 9.80 -21.94
N ASP A 498 -11.02 8.65 -22.05
CA ASP A 498 -10.02 8.35 -23.08
C ASP A 498 -10.70 7.55 -24.19
N ARG A 499 -11.41 8.25 -25.09
CA ARG A 499 -12.24 7.60 -26.13
C ARG A 499 -11.48 6.74 -27.14
N LYS A 500 -10.14 6.65 -27.03
CA LYS A 500 -9.28 5.89 -27.95
C LYS A 500 -8.67 4.65 -27.30
N ASN A 501 -8.70 4.53 -25.97
CA ASN A 501 -8.03 3.45 -25.26
C ASN A 501 -8.91 2.93 -24.11
N PRO A 502 -8.95 1.60 -23.87
CA PRO A 502 -9.57 1.08 -22.67
C PRO A 502 -8.87 1.60 -21.42
N SER A 503 -9.62 1.77 -20.34
CA SER A 503 -9.06 2.15 -19.05
C SER A 503 -8.41 0.95 -18.38
N TYR A 504 -9.01 -0.23 -18.45
CA TYR A 504 -8.41 -1.40 -17.83
C TYR A 504 -7.30 -1.99 -18.70
N PRO A 505 -6.14 -2.39 -18.15
CA PRO A 505 -5.75 -2.36 -16.72
C PRO A 505 -4.96 -1.09 -16.31
N LEU A 506 -4.65 -0.18 -17.24
CA LEU A 506 -3.70 0.92 -17.04
C LEU A 506 -4.26 2.16 -16.31
N GLY A 507 -5.58 2.25 -16.18
CA GLY A 507 -6.29 3.51 -16.05
C GLY A 507 -6.42 4.25 -17.39
N MET A 508 -7.29 5.26 -17.46
CA MET A 508 -7.30 6.16 -18.62
C MET A 508 -5.95 6.87 -18.73
N GLN A 509 -5.42 7.05 -19.94
CA GLN A 509 -4.10 7.69 -20.13
C GLN A 509 -4.24 9.11 -20.68
N GLU A 510 -5.16 9.31 -21.63
CA GLU A 510 -5.40 10.60 -22.31
C GLU A 510 -6.82 11.14 -22.06
N SER A 511 -7.28 11.13 -20.82
CA SER A 511 -8.64 11.57 -20.47
C SER A 511 -8.89 13.04 -20.84
N SER A 512 -9.99 13.31 -21.53
CA SER A 512 -10.50 14.65 -21.86
C SER A 512 -11.96 14.81 -21.46
N ILE A 513 -12.47 16.05 -21.39
CA ILE A 513 -13.89 16.28 -21.11
C ILE A 513 -14.69 16.36 -22.41
N TYR A 514 -15.70 15.48 -22.49
CA TYR A 514 -16.65 15.42 -23.58
C TYR A 514 -18.04 15.84 -23.09
N ARG A 515 -18.92 16.21 -24.03
CA ARG A 515 -20.35 16.24 -23.80
C ARG A 515 -21.09 15.54 -24.92
N ALA A 516 -22.25 14.97 -24.61
CA ALA A 516 -23.16 14.37 -25.57
C ALA A 516 -24.50 15.07 -25.53
N SER A 517 -25.03 15.45 -26.70
CA SER A 517 -26.38 16.00 -26.79
C SER A 517 -27.45 14.92 -26.64
N LEU A 518 -28.46 15.16 -25.79
CA LEU A 518 -29.55 14.22 -25.50
C LEU A 518 -30.54 14.07 -26.66
N ASP A 519 -30.57 15.02 -27.58
CA ASP A 519 -31.25 14.92 -28.88
C ASP A 519 -30.57 15.85 -29.90
N TRP A 520 -31.11 15.91 -31.12
CA TRP A 520 -30.67 16.84 -32.16
C TRP A 520 -31.26 18.23 -31.91
N PHE A 521 -30.58 19.02 -31.10
CA PHE A 521 -30.93 20.43 -30.87
C PHE A 521 -30.27 21.33 -31.92
N ASP A 522 -31.01 22.34 -32.36
CA ASP A 522 -30.46 23.40 -33.19
C ASP A 522 -29.65 24.40 -32.35
N GLN A 523 -28.79 25.17 -33.02
CA GLN A 523 -28.11 26.30 -32.40
C GLN A 523 -29.10 27.43 -32.14
N ALA A 524 -28.80 28.28 -31.15
CA ALA A 524 -29.58 29.50 -30.96
C ALA A 524 -29.54 30.34 -32.25
N TYR A 525 -30.68 30.91 -32.64
CA TYR A 525 -30.76 31.78 -33.81
C TYR A 525 -30.46 33.24 -33.43
N LYS A 526 -29.55 33.89 -34.16
CA LYS A 526 -29.29 35.33 -33.98
C LYS A 526 -30.54 36.17 -34.23
N SER A 527 -31.38 35.74 -35.19
CA SER A 527 -32.66 36.38 -35.50
C SER A 527 -33.61 36.36 -34.31
N GLU A 528 -33.71 35.27 -33.57
CA GLU A 528 -34.56 35.22 -32.36
C GLU A 528 -34.08 36.22 -31.30
N LYS A 529 -32.76 36.38 -31.10
CA LYS A 529 -32.24 37.41 -30.17
C LYS A 529 -32.54 38.82 -30.68
N PHE A 530 -32.52 39.04 -32.00
CA PHE A 530 -32.89 40.32 -32.62
C PHE A 530 -34.39 40.61 -32.46
N ASP A 531 -35.26 39.65 -32.76
CA ASP A 531 -36.71 39.78 -32.62
C ASP A 531 -37.11 40.08 -31.17
N ASN A 532 -36.41 39.46 -30.20
CA ASN A 532 -36.58 39.73 -28.78
C ASN A 532 -36.25 41.19 -28.37
N LEU A 533 -35.51 41.97 -29.17
CA LEU A 533 -35.27 43.40 -28.89
C LEU A 533 -36.55 44.25 -29.06
N PHE A 534 -37.54 43.73 -29.79
CA PHE A 534 -38.78 44.44 -30.12
C PHE A 534 -39.98 43.93 -29.32
N VAL A 535 -39.77 42.99 -28.40
CA VAL A 535 -40.78 42.55 -27.43
C VAL A 535 -40.84 43.61 -26.33
N GLU A 536 -41.93 44.37 -26.24
CA GLU A 536 -42.14 45.34 -25.15
C GLU A 536 -42.18 44.61 -23.80
N GLU A 537 -41.16 44.81 -22.96
CA GLU A 537 -41.21 44.40 -21.55
C GLU A 537 -42.38 45.12 -20.87
N LYS A 538 -43.47 44.40 -20.61
CA LYS A 538 -44.51 44.90 -19.70
C LYS A 538 -43.85 45.13 -18.33
N LYS A 539 -43.66 46.40 -17.96
CA LYS A 539 -43.36 46.83 -16.60
C LYS A 539 -44.49 46.35 -15.68
N VAL A 540 -44.35 45.17 -15.11
CA VAL A 540 -45.13 44.76 -13.95
C VAL A 540 -44.50 45.47 -12.75
N GLU A 541 -45.28 46.34 -12.11
CA GLU A 541 -44.93 46.96 -10.83
C GLU A 541 -44.45 45.91 -9.83
N LYS A 542 -43.45 46.28 -9.02
CA LYS A 542 -42.95 45.49 -7.87
C LYS A 542 -44.09 45.22 -6.88
N LYS A 543 -44.88 44.18 -7.12
CA LYS A 543 -45.49 43.35 -6.07
C LYS A 543 -44.62 42.11 -5.93
N GLU A 544 -44.33 41.75 -4.69
CA GLU A 544 -43.50 40.61 -4.27
C GLU A 544 -43.56 39.46 -5.29
N LYS A 545 -42.46 39.26 -6.02
CA LYS A 545 -42.24 38.07 -6.83
C LYS A 545 -42.25 36.87 -5.88
N LYS A 546 -43.39 36.19 -5.76
CA LYS A 546 -43.37 34.75 -5.56
C LYS A 546 -42.56 34.19 -6.72
N GLU A 547 -41.50 33.45 -6.41
CA GLU A 547 -40.75 32.65 -7.38
C GLU A 547 -41.76 31.86 -8.23
N GLU A 548 -41.93 32.25 -9.50
CA GLU A 548 -42.50 31.37 -10.49
C GLU A 548 -41.55 30.17 -10.56
N LYS A 549 -42.05 28.99 -10.18
CA LYS A 549 -41.36 27.72 -10.42
C LYS A 549 -40.94 27.71 -11.88
N ASN A 550 -39.64 27.58 -12.16
CA ASN A 550 -39.15 27.26 -13.49
C ASN A 550 -39.88 26.00 -13.96
N ASP A 551 -40.83 26.16 -14.87
CA ASP A 551 -41.50 25.06 -15.54
C ASP A 551 -40.48 24.50 -16.53
N PHE A 552 -39.60 23.61 -16.03
CA PHE A 552 -38.62 22.94 -16.88
C PHE A 552 -39.42 22.18 -17.96
N LYS A 553 -39.22 22.56 -19.23
CA LYS A 553 -39.78 21.83 -20.37
C LYS A 553 -39.47 20.33 -20.21
N ALA A 554 -40.40 19.47 -20.63
CA ALA A 554 -40.17 18.02 -20.65
C ALA A 554 -38.82 17.72 -21.32
N LEU A 555 -37.96 16.96 -20.64
CA LEU A 555 -36.67 16.54 -21.19
C LEU A 555 -36.90 15.60 -22.38
N THR A 556 -36.33 15.94 -23.52
CA THR A 556 -36.26 15.03 -24.67
C THR A 556 -34.99 14.21 -24.56
N ILE A 557 -35.16 12.89 -24.51
CA ILE A 557 -34.05 11.94 -24.47
C ILE A 557 -34.21 11.01 -25.66
N ASN A 558 -33.30 11.13 -26.60
CA ASN A 558 -33.17 10.27 -27.75
C ASN A 558 -31.89 9.42 -27.57
N PRO A 559 -32.01 8.11 -27.28
CA PRO A 559 -30.83 7.25 -27.14
C PRO A 559 -30.25 6.84 -28.50
N GLU A 560 -31.03 6.90 -29.59
CA GLU A 560 -30.56 6.53 -30.93
C GLU A 560 -29.51 7.55 -31.41
N GLY A 561 -28.38 7.07 -31.90
CA GLY A 561 -27.27 7.93 -32.37
C GLY A 561 -26.56 8.72 -31.27
N PHE A 562 -26.69 8.37 -29.98
CA PHE A 562 -26.07 9.12 -28.87
C PHE A 562 -24.56 9.32 -29.06
N LEU A 563 -23.85 8.28 -29.51
CA LEU A 563 -22.41 8.34 -29.77
C LEU A 563 -22.02 9.31 -30.90
N GLU A 564 -22.91 9.56 -31.86
CA GLU A 564 -22.70 10.51 -32.97
C GLU A 564 -22.79 11.96 -32.50
N ARG A 565 -23.44 12.20 -31.36
CA ARG A 565 -23.63 13.52 -30.76
C ARG A 565 -22.60 13.85 -29.67
N ILE A 566 -21.57 13.02 -29.52
CA ILE A 566 -20.46 13.28 -28.60
C ILE A 566 -19.50 14.29 -29.23
N GLU A 567 -19.26 15.38 -28.52
CA GLU A 567 -18.27 16.40 -28.88
C GLU A 567 -17.24 16.62 -27.77
N LEU A 568 -16.02 16.91 -28.19
CA LEU A 568 -14.95 17.32 -27.28
C LEU A 568 -15.21 18.77 -26.84
N VAL A 569 -15.27 19.01 -25.53
CA VAL A 569 -15.58 20.35 -25.01
C VAL A 569 -14.33 21.14 -24.66
N THR A 570 -13.27 20.48 -24.25
CA THR A 570 -12.02 21.09 -23.81
C THR A 570 -10.91 20.93 -24.86
N ASP A 571 -9.86 21.74 -24.77
CA ASP A 571 -8.65 21.46 -25.53
C ASP A 571 -7.98 20.17 -24.98
N ARG A 572 -7.35 19.36 -25.83
CA ARG A 572 -6.69 18.10 -25.44
C ARG A 572 -5.34 18.33 -24.76
N PHE A 573 -5.32 19.15 -23.72
CA PHE A 573 -4.12 19.41 -22.92
C PHE A 573 -4.21 18.69 -21.58
N GLY A 574 -3.19 17.88 -21.29
CA GLY A 574 -3.10 17.10 -20.06
C GLY A 574 -4.22 16.06 -19.91
N TYR A 575 -4.18 15.38 -18.77
CA TYR A 575 -5.23 14.50 -18.28
C TYR A 575 -6.31 15.31 -17.56
N GLN A 576 -7.58 15.11 -17.92
CA GLN A 576 -8.71 15.90 -17.44
C GLN A 576 -9.78 15.03 -16.77
N THR A 577 -10.39 15.52 -15.69
CA THR A 577 -11.34 14.76 -14.87
C THR A 577 -12.31 15.67 -14.11
N ASN A 578 -13.33 15.06 -13.50
CA ASN A 578 -14.30 15.69 -12.59
C ASN A 578 -15.00 16.92 -13.22
N PRO A 579 -15.82 16.74 -14.27
CA PRO A 579 -16.59 17.84 -14.82
C PRO A 579 -17.69 18.29 -13.84
N PHE A 580 -17.75 19.60 -13.53
CA PHE A 580 -18.85 20.22 -12.79
C PHE A 580 -19.48 21.32 -13.65
N VAL A 581 -20.79 21.22 -13.91
CA VAL A 581 -21.47 22.14 -14.83
C VAL A 581 -22.50 22.98 -14.09
N PHE A 582 -22.41 24.30 -14.27
CA PHE A 582 -23.32 25.27 -13.68
C PHE A 582 -23.76 26.30 -14.73
N ALA A 583 -24.85 27.01 -14.45
CA ALA A 583 -25.33 28.11 -15.28
C ALA A 583 -25.64 29.36 -14.45
N ASP A 584 -25.46 30.52 -15.05
CA ASP A 584 -25.89 31.84 -14.55
C ASP A 584 -26.32 32.71 -15.73
N ASP A 585 -27.56 33.21 -15.71
CA ASP A 585 -28.20 33.90 -16.83
C ASP A 585 -28.09 33.14 -18.17
N LYS A 586 -27.33 33.69 -19.14
CA LYS A 586 -27.12 33.13 -20.49
C LYS A 586 -25.79 32.37 -20.62
N LYS A 587 -25.05 32.18 -19.52
CA LYS A 587 -23.72 31.58 -19.51
C LYS A 587 -23.73 30.20 -18.89
N GLN A 588 -23.02 29.26 -19.51
CA GLN A 588 -22.69 27.97 -18.94
C GLN A 588 -21.22 27.96 -18.50
N PHE A 589 -20.96 27.33 -17.36
CA PHE A 589 -19.64 27.21 -16.76
C PHE A 589 -19.33 25.74 -16.51
N LEU A 590 -18.32 25.22 -17.21
CA LEU A 590 -17.74 23.90 -16.99
C LEU A 590 -16.46 24.06 -16.16
N PHE A 591 -16.48 23.58 -14.92
CA PHE A 591 -15.26 23.40 -14.13
C PHE A 591 -14.72 21.99 -14.30
N TYR A 592 -13.40 21.84 -14.36
CA TYR A 592 -12.75 20.54 -14.49
C TYR A 592 -11.33 20.60 -13.95
N ASN A 593 -10.83 19.45 -13.49
CA ASN A 593 -9.44 19.31 -13.07
C ASN A 593 -8.59 18.92 -14.28
N THR A 594 -7.42 19.54 -14.44
CA THR A 594 -6.45 19.19 -15.49
C THR A 594 -5.02 19.31 -14.99
N ASN A 595 -4.12 18.43 -15.45
CA ASN A 595 -2.69 18.50 -15.16
C ASN A 595 -1.86 19.13 -16.30
N GLN A 596 -2.50 19.83 -17.23
CA GLN A 596 -1.88 20.43 -18.42
C GLN A 596 -0.69 21.36 -18.14
N GLU A 597 -0.62 21.97 -16.96
CA GLU A 597 0.46 22.87 -16.57
C GLU A 597 1.40 22.17 -15.57
N ASN A 598 2.64 21.90 -16.00
CA ASN A 598 3.69 21.29 -15.17
C ASN A 598 3.34 19.89 -14.60
N GLY A 599 2.34 19.21 -15.14
CA GLY A 599 1.93 17.86 -14.70
C GLY A 599 1.19 17.82 -13.36
N LYS A 600 0.80 18.97 -12.77
CA LYS A 600 0.06 19.04 -11.50
C LYS A 600 -1.41 19.36 -11.74
N PHE A 601 -2.31 18.62 -11.10
CA PHE A 601 -3.76 18.89 -11.20
C PHE A 601 -4.13 20.28 -10.67
N GLN A 602 -4.90 21.00 -11.47
CA GLN A 602 -5.35 22.37 -11.26
C GLN A 602 -6.81 22.50 -11.68
N LEU A 603 -7.55 23.40 -11.04
CA LEU A 603 -8.94 23.67 -11.37
C LEU A 603 -9.02 24.72 -12.49
N TYR A 604 -9.66 24.35 -13.59
CA TYR A 604 -9.96 25.22 -14.73
C TYR A 604 -11.46 25.40 -14.89
N ARG A 605 -11.84 26.50 -15.55
CA ARG A 605 -13.22 26.80 -15.93
C ARG A 605 -13.29 27.20 -17.39
N LYS A 606 -14.15 26.54 -18.16
CA LYS A 606 -14.57 26.97 -19.49
C LYS A 606 -15.95 27.63 -19.41
N THR A 607 -16.08 28.82 -19.99
CA THR A 607 -17.31 29.63 -20.02
C THR A 607 -17.83 29.69 -21.45
N THR A 608 -19.09 29.34 -21.65
CA THR A 608 -19.77 29.36 -22.94
C THR A 608 -20.98 30.28 -22.88
N THR A 609 -21.10 31.19 -23.85
CA THR A 609 -22.26 32.07 -24.07
C THR A 609 -22.71 31.93 -25.51
N ASP A 610 -24.03 31.93 -25.77
CA ASP A 610 -24.55 31.97 -27.15
C ASP A 610 -23.91 33.15 -27.93
N PHE A 611 -23.39 32.85 -29.13
CA PHE A 611 -22.82 33.82 -30.08
C PHE A 611 -21.53 34.53 -29.65
N GLU A 612 -20.89 34.11 -28.55
CA GLU A 612 -19.57 34.59 -28.12
C GLU A 612 -18.53 33.47 -28.25
N GLU A 613 -17.25 33.82 -28.29
CA GLU A 613 -16.17 32.83 -28.18
C GLU A 613 -16.08 32.28 -26.76
N ASP A 614 -15.84 30.98 -26.65
CA ASP A 614 -15.62 30.34 -25.36
C ASP A 614 -14.36 30.91 -24.67
N LYS A 615 -14.43 31.06 -23.35
CA LYS A 615 -13.31 31.53 -22.53
C LYS A 615 -12.88 30.48 -21.51
N THR A 616 -11.58 30.15 -21.48
CA THR A 616 -10.99 29.24 -20.50
C THR A 616 -10.11 30.00 -19.51
N ASP A 617 -10.42 29.87 -18.21
CA ASP A 617 -9.70 30.51 -17.11
C ASP A 617 -9.12 29.44 -16.16
N LYS A 618 -7.89 29.64 -15.69
CA LYS A 618 -7.35 28.92 -14.51
C LYS A 618 -7.97 29.52 -13.26
N ILE A 619 -8.60 28.69 -12.43
CA ILE A 619 -9.31 29.13 -11.21
C ILE A 619 -8.45 28.91 -9.97
N PHE A 620 -7.75 27.77 -9.91
CA PHE A 620 -6.93 27.46 -8.75
C PHE A 620 -5.71 26.60 -9.14
N ASN A 621 -4.67 26.66 -8.32
CA ASN A 621 -3.41 25.93 -8.55
C ASN A 621 -3.43 24.47 -8.05
N LYS A 622 -4.57 24.01 -7.53
CA LYS A 622 -4.87 22.63 -7.14
C LYS A 622 -6.24 22.24 -7.73
N GLY A 623 -6.46 20.94 -7.92
CA GLY A 623 -7.77 20.41 -8.31
C GLY A 623 -8.79 20.48 -7.17
N ALA A 624 -10.07 20.45 -7.51
CA ALA A 624 -11.17 20.36 -6.54
C ALA A 624 -11.74 18.95 -6.46
N ASP A 625 -12.02 18.49 -5.24
CA ASP A 625 -12.64 17.18 -5.00
C ASP A 625 -14.11 17.21 -5.41
N PHE A 626 -14.85 18.24 -4.98
CA PHE A 626 -16.19 18.56 -5.47
C PHE A 626 -16.55 20.03 -5.26
N ILE A 627 -17.60 20.49 -5.94
CA ILE A 627 -18.11 21.87 -5.88
C ILE A 627 -19.61 21.85 -5.56
N VAL A 628 -20.02 22.66 -4.57
CA VAL A 628 -21.42 22.89 -4.19
C VAL A 628 -21.82 24.31 -4.57
N LYS A 629 -22.95 24.45 -5.27
CA LYS A 629 -23.56 25.76 -5.59
C LYS A 629 -24.62 26.11 -4.56
N ASN A 630 -24.55 27.33 -4.03
CA ASN A 630 -25.62 27.93 -3.22
C ASN A 630 -25.85 29.37 -3.69
N GLU A 631 -27.05 29.63 -4.23
CA GLU A 631 -27.40 30.89 -4.89
C GLU A 631 -26.35 31.31 -5.95
N LYS A 632 -25.62 32.42 -5.70
CA LYS A 632 -24.59 32.99 -6.58
C LYS A 632 -23.17 32.53 -6.24
N ASN A 633 -23.00 31.82 -5.12
CA ASN A 633 -21.71 31.37 -4.63
C ASN A 633 -21.47 29.90 -4.96
N LEU A 634 -20.23 29.60 -5.27
CA LEU A 634 -19.68 28.25 -5.31
C LEU A 634 -18.80 28.05 -4.08
N TYR A 635 -18.86 26.84 -3.56
CA TYR A 635 -17.98 26.34 -2.51
C TYR A 635 -17.27 25.11 -3.04
N ALA A 636 -15.95 25.06 -2.94
CA ALA A 636 -15.15 23.92 -3.41
C ALA A 636 -14.34 23.33 -2.26
N LEU A 637 -14.29 21.99 -2.18
CA LEU A 637 -13.33 21.30 -1.33
C LEU A 637 -12.03 21.14 -2.13
N ILE A 638 -10.96 21.74 -1.64
CA ILE A 638 -9.63 21.69 -2.26
C ILE A 638 -8.61 21.49 -1.14
N ASP A 639 -7.81 20.42 -1.22
CA ASP A 639 -6.71 20.16 -0.27
C ASP A 639 -7.20 20.18 1.19
N ASN A 640 -8.29 19.46 1.45
CA ASN A 640 -8.97 19.38 2.76
C ASN A 640 -9.38 20.74 3.37
N SER A 641 -9.58 21.74 2.52
CA SER A 641 -10.03 23.09 2.90
C SER A 641 -11.21 23.54 2.03
N VAL A 642 -12.14 24.28 2.62
CA VAL A 642 -13.29 24.84 1.90
C VAL A 642 -12.92 26.22 1.34
N TYR A 643 -13.17 26.43 0.06
CA TYR A 643 -13.00 27.71 -0.63
C TYR A 643 -14.33 28.22 -1.15
N LYS A 644 -14.59 29.52 -1.04
CA LYS A 644 -15.80 30.22 -1.50
C LYS A 644 -15.45 31.20 -2.61
N PHE A 645 -16.27 31.26 -3.65
CA PHE A 645 -16.14 32.24 -4.74
C PHE A 645 -17.43 32.41 -5.52
N GLY A 646 -17.60 33.57 -6.17
CA GLY A 646 -18.68 33.75 -7.15
C GLY A 646 -18.43 32.94 -8.42
N ILE A 647 -19.49 32.48 -9.09
CA ILE A 647 -19.40 31.62 -10.28
C ILE A 647 -18.51 32.18 -11.41
N SER A 648 -18.48 33.51 -11.57
CA SER A 648 -17.64 34.22 -12.55
C SER A 648 -16.27 34.67 -12.01
N SER A 649 -16.02 34.54 -10.70
CA SER A 649 -14.73 34.90 -10.08
C SER A 649 -13.64 33.93 -10.49
N THR A 650 -12.39 34.39 -10.50
CA THR A 650 -11.18 33.56 -10.67
C THR A 650 -10.32 33.53 -9.41
N ASN A 651 -10.84 34.05 -8.29
CA ASN A 651 -10.13 34.13 -7.02
C ASN A 651 -10.93 33.43 -5.91
N PRO A 652 -10.71 32.13 -5.69
CA PRO A 652 -11.25 31.39 -4.55
C PRO A 652 -10.71 31.93 -3.22
N GLU A 653 -11.62 32.25 -2.29
CA GLU A 653 -11.27 32.69 -0.93
C GLU A 653 -11.39 31.53 0.04
N LYS A 654 -10.36 31.27 0.84
CA LYS A 654 -10.38 30.19 1.83
C LYS A 654 -11.32 30.54 2.99
N VAL A 655 -12.24 29.65 3.32
CA VAL A 655 -13.04 29.72 4.54
C VAL A 655 -12.20 29.19 5.69
N SER A 656 -11.66 30.07 6.54
CA SER A 656 -10.83 29.66 7.68
C SER A 656 -11.70 29.16 8.83
N ILE A 657 -11.54 27.89 9.19
CA ILE A 657 -12.34 27.20 10.19
C ILE A 657 -11.40 26.76 11.31
N LYS A 658 -11.25 27.60 12.33
CA LYS A 658 -10.35 27.36 13.47
C LYS A 658 -11.13 26.74 14.61
N TYR A 659 -11.04 25.43 14.73
CA TYR A 659 -11.68 24.68 15.80
C TYR A 659 -10.83 23.47 16.17
N ASN A 660 -10.75 23.19 17.47
CA ASN A 660 -10.07 22.01 17.98
C ASN A 660 -11.09 21.13 18.70
N PHE A 661 -10.94 19.83 18.56
CA PHE A 661 -11.78 18.83 19.23
C PHE A 661 -10.90 17.76 19.86
N ASN A 662 -11.50 16.96 20.73
CA ASN A 662 -10.82 15.89 21.42
C ASN A 662 -11.35 14.53 20.98
N LYS A 663 -10.46 13.55 20.83
CA LYS A 663 -10.80 12.15 20.57
C LYS A 663 -9.78 11.22 21.21
N ASN A 664 -10.19 10.04 21.64
CA ASN A 664 -9.26 8.99 22.08
C ASN A 664 -9.03 7.98 20.95
N LEU A 665 -7.82 7.45 20.87
CA LEU A 665 -7.43 6.53 19.81
C LEU A 665 -8.04 5.12 19.99
N ALA A 666 -8.38 4.72 21.21
CA ALA A 666 -8.93 3.38 21.48
C ALA A 666 -10.28 3.17 20.77
N SER A 667 -11.19 4.14 20.88
CA SER A 667 -12.47 4.11 20.16
C SER A 667 -12.29 4.21 18.65
N GLU A 668 -11.32 5.00 18.19
CA GLU A 668 -10.99 5.15 16.77
C GLU A 668 -10.47 3.84 16.17
N PHE A 669 -9.57 3.15 16.88
CA PHE A 669 -9.01 1.87 16.43
C PHE A 669 -10.06 0.77 16.35
N ASN A 670 -11.03 0.74 17.28
CA ASN A 670 -12.16 -0.19 17.21
C ASN A 670 -13.02 0.06 15.96
N GLN A 671 -13.33 1.34 15.67
CA GLN A 671 -14.06 1.71 14.47
C GLN A 671 -13.29 1.33 13.19
N MET A 672 -11.98 1.59 13.16
CA MET A 672 -11.10 1.23 12.05
C MET A 672 -11.03 -0.28 11.81
N TYR A 673 -11.00 -1.08 12.88
CA TYR A 673 -11.04 -2.54 12.78
C TYR A 673 -12.32 -3.04 12.09
N GLU A 674 -13.47 -2.52 12.53
CA GLU A 674 -14.77 -2.85 11.97
C GLU A 674 -14.89 -2.44 10.50
N GLU A 675 -14.47 -1.21 10.16
CA GLU A 675 -14.51 -0.68 8.80
C GLU A 675 -13.56 -1.43 7.85
N ALA A 676 -12.35 -1.76 8.29
CA ALA A 676 -11.39 -2.54 7.50
C ALA A 676 -11.93 -3.95 7.20
N TRP A 677 -12.48 -4.64 8.21
CA TRP A 677 -13.09 -5.96 8.03
C TRP A 677 -14.28 -5.92 7.06
N ALA A 678 -15.20 -4.97 7.24
CA ALA A 678 -16.39 -4.83 6.40
C ALA A 678 -16.04 -4.47 4.95
N GLY A 679 -15.03 -3.62 4.75
CA GLY A 679 -14.53 -3.26 3.43
C GLY A 679 -13.93 -4.44 2.66
N VAL A 680 -13.22 -5.34 3.34
CA VAL A 680 -12.73 -6.60 2.77
C VAL A 680 -13.87 -7.57 2.50
N GLU A 681 -14.82 -7.71 3.43
CA GLU A 681 -15.99 -8.58 3.23
C GLU A 681 -16.68 -8.24 1.91
N GLU A 682 -17.01 -6.96 1.71
CA GLU A 682 -17.84 -6.55 0.58
C GLU A 682 -17.12 -6.67 -0.76
N ASN A 683 -15.78 -6.70 -0.78
CA ASN A 683 -14.99 -6.48 -1.98
C ASN A 683 -13.90 -7.51 -2.27
N PHE A 684 -13.70 -8.52 -1.42
CA PHE A 684 -12.73 -9.56 -1.69
C PHE A 684 -13.13 -10.35 -2.94
N TYR A 685 -12.14 -10.69 -3.77
CA TYR A 685 -12.40 -11.25 -5.11
C TYR A 685 -13.04 -12.65 -5.09
N ASP A 686 -12.72 -13.47 -4.08
CA ASP A 686 -13.31 -14.79 -3.87
C ASP A 686 -14.43 -14.66 -2.84
N GLU A 687 -15.67 -14.80 -3.30
CA GLU A 687 -16.87 -14.77 -2.45
C GLU A 687 -16.87 -15.81 -1.31
N ASN A 688 -16.03 -16.83 -1.38
CA ASN A 688 -15.86 -17.83 -0.34
C ASN A 688 -14.64 -17.59 0.57
N PHE A 689 -13.94 -16.46 0.42
CA PHE A 689 -12.80 -16.07 1.26
C PHE A 689 -11.71 -17.15 1.36
N HIS A 690 -11.41 -17.83 0.23
CA HIS A 690 -10.50 -18.98 0.18
C HIS A 690 -10.88 -20.14 1.14
N GLY A 691 -12.16 -20.25 1.51
CA GLY A 691 -12.68 -21.26 2.44
C GLY A 691 -12.55 -20.86 3.92
N ILE A 692 -12.15 -19.63 4.24
CA ILE A 692 -12.08 -19.12 5.61
C ILE A 692 -13.45 -18.63 6.05
N ASP A 693 -13.89 -19.02 7.25
CA ASP A 693 -15.05 -18.39 7.89
C ASP A 693 -14.69 -16.97 8.34
N TRP A 694 -14.87 -16.03 7.42
CA TRP A 694 -14.44 -14.65 7.60
C TRP A 694 -15.15 -13.94 8.75
N LYS A 695 -16.40 -14.31 9.04
CA LYS A 695 -17.18 -13.76 10.17
C LYS A 695 -16.67 -14.31 11.49
N ALA A 696 -16.38 -15.61 11.57
CA ALA A 696 -15.78 -16.19 12.78
C ALA A 696 -14.39 -15.58 13.07
N LYS A 697 -13.59 -15.30 12.02
CA LYS A 697 -12.30 -14.62 12.19
C LYS A 697 -12.43 -13.20 12.72
N LYS A 698 -13.44 -12.44 12.29
CA LYS A 698 -13.77 -11.15 12.92
C LYS A 698 -13.92 -11.28 14.43
N GLU A 699 -14.83 -12.15 14.87
CA GLU A 699 -15.13 -12.30 16.30
C GLU A 699 -13.92 -12.80 17.08
N GLN A 700 -13.13 -13.73 16.51
CA GLN A 700 -11.89 -14.22 17.12
C GLN A 700 -10.89 -13.08 17.37
N TYR A 701 -10.58 -12.27 16.35
CA TYR A 701 -9.57 -11.22 16.47
C TYR A 701 -10.06 -10.01 17.28
N ALA A 702 -11.36 -9.71 17.25
CA ALA A 702 -11.96 -8.65 18.06
C ALA A 702 -11.76 -8.86 19.57
N THR A 703 -11.57 -10.10 20.04
CA THR A 703 -11.27 -10.40 21.46
C THR A 703 -9.98 -9.75 21.96
N PHE A 704 -9.06 -9.37 21.06
CA PHE A 704 -7.79 -8.75 21.40
C PHE A 704 -7.80 -7.22 21.32
N LEU A 705 -8.82 -6.62 20.70
CA LEU A 705 -8.95 -5.16 20.58
C LEU A 705 -8.83 -4.41 21.91
N PRO A 706 -9.46 -4.87 23.03
CA PRO A 706 -9.35 -4.18 24.32
C PRO A 706 -7.92 -4.10 24.89
N TYR A 707 -6.97 -4.86 24.34
CA TYR A 707 -5.58 -4.92 24.80
C TYR A 707 -4.60 -4.21 23.86
N VAL A 708 -5.08 -3.62 22.76
CA VAL A 708 -4.26 -2.79 21.86
C VAL A 708 -3.84 -1.52 22.62
N ASN A 709 -2.54 -1.28 22.76
CA ASN A 709 -2.03 -0.13 23.52
C ASN A 709 -1.50 1.00 22.63
N ASN A 710 -1.05 0.65 21.42
CA ASN A 710 -0.45 1.57 20.49
C ASN A 710 -0.76 1.17 19.03
N ARG A 711 -0.30 1.97 18.09
CA ARG A 711 -0.55 1.77 16.65
C ARG A 711 0.13 0.51 16.10
N ASN A 712 1.25 0.10 16.69
CA ASN A 712 1.95 -1.12 16.30
C ASN A 712 1.12 -2.37 16.63
N ASP A 713 0.49 -2.41 17.81
CA ASP A 713 -0.44 -3.48 18.18
C ASP A 713 -1.62 -3.56 17.21
N LEU A 714 -2.19 -2.42 16.80
CA LEU A 714 -3.23 -2.36 15.78
C LEU A 714 -2.76 -2.93 14.44
N ARG A 715 -1.55 -2.56 13.99
CA ARG A 715 -0.95 -3.09 12.76
C ARG A 715 -0.77 -4.60 12.83
N ILE A 716 -0.28 -5.12 13.95
CA ILE A 716 -0.11 -6.56 14.16
C ILE A 716 -1.47 -7.27 14.09
N LEU A 717 -2.47 -6.75 14.81
CA LEU A 717 -3.80 -7.36 14.88
C LEU A 717 -4.48 -7.44 13.51
N LEU A 718 -4.51 -6.31 12.78
CA LEU A 718 -5.16 -6.26 11.47
C LEU A 718 -4.40 -7.06 10.41
N ASN A 719 -3.07 -7.02 10.38
CA ASN A 719 -2.32 -7.83 9.41
C ASN A 719 -2.43 -9.34 9.69
N ASP A 720 -2.58 -9.76 10.95
CA ASP A 720 -2.85 -11.17 11.26
C ASP A 720 -4.26 -11.59 10.81
N LEU A 721 -5.28 -10.78 11.08
CA LEU A 721 -6.65 -11.04 10.63
C LEU A 721 -6.70 -11.16 9.11
N LEU A 722 -6.14 -10.17 8.39
CA LEU A 722 -6.10 -10.17 6.93
C LEU A 722 -5.28 -11.33 6.37
N GLY A 723 -4.17 -11.69 7.05
CA GLY A 723 -3.30 -12.80 6.68
C GLY A 723 -3.96 -14.17 6.70
N GLU A 724 -5.09 -14.33 7.41
CA GLU A 724 -5.88 -15.56 7.39
C GLU A 724 -6.38 -15.91 5.99
N LEU A 725 -6.63 -14.91 5.14
CA LEU A 725 -7.17 -15.11 3.80
C LEU A 725 -6.16 -15.71 2.82
N ASN A 726 -4.87 -15.81 3.15
CA ASN A 726 -3.84 -16.29 2.21
C ASN A 726 -3.95 -15.61 0.83
N SER A 727 -3.98 -14.28 0.82
CA SER A 727 -4.19 -13.50 -0.39
C SER A 727 -2.96 -12.67 -0.70
N SER A 728 -2.61 -12.61 -1.98
CA SER A 728 -1.75 -11.56 -2.51
C SER A 728 -2.38 -10.19 -2.33
N HIS A 729 -1.54 -9.16 -2.34
CA HIS A 729 -1.96 -7.75 -2.31
C HIS A 729 -2.87 -7.38 -1.15
N LEU A 730 -2.71 -8.02 0.01
CA LEU A 730 -3.51 -7.76 1.19
C LEU A 730 -2.61 -7.37 2.36
N GLY A 731 -2.97 -6.29 3.06
CA GLY A 731 -2.20 -5.79 4.19
C GLY A 731 -2.73 -4.46 4.69
N PHE A 732 -2.31 -4.09 5.89
CA PHE A 732 -2.74 -2.88 6.59
C PHE A 732 -1.54 -2.04 7.05
N SER A 733 -1.60 -0.73 6.81
CA SER A 733 -0.62 0.26 7.26
C SER A 733 -1.28 1.39 8.03
N SER A 734 -0.52 1.99 8.93
CA SER A 734 -1.03 2.92 9.94
C SER A 734 0.11 3.84 10.37
N PHE A 735 -0.15 5.15 10.47
CA PHE A 735 0.82 6.19 10.84
C PHE A 735 0.15 7.32 11.62
N GLY A 736 0.81 7.88 12.63
CA GLY A 736 0.26 8.97 13.43
C GLY A 736 1.33 9.83 14.11
N LYS A 737 0.94 11.01 14.61
CA LYS A 737 1.86 11.95 15.28
C LYS A 737 2.43 11.36 16.57
N GLU A 738 1.69 10.48 17.23
CA GLU A 738 2.11 9.71 18.41
C GLU A 738 3.28 8.76 18.12
N GLU A 739 3.54 8.43 16.85
CA GLU A 739 4.70 7.65 16.42
C GLU A 739 5.86 8.52 15.92
N SER A 740 5.74 9.85 15.94
CA SER A 740 6.81 10.72 15.49
C SER A 740 8.06 10.57 16.38
N ARG A 741 9.22 10.40 15.74
CA ARG A 741 10.51 10.29 16.43
C ARG A 741 11.14 11.67 16.56
N ARG A 742 11.83 11.90 17.68
CA ARG A 742 12.54 13.16 17.94
C ARG A 742 13.77 13.31 17.05
N LEU A 743 14.46 12.22 16.78
CA LEU A 743 15.70 12.17 16.03
C LEU A 743 15.51 11.32 14.77
N ASN A 744 16.11 11.76 13.67
CA ASN A 744 16.12 11.05 12.41
C ASN A 744 17.48 11.25 11.72
N TYR A 745 18.10 10.17 11.27
CA TYR A 745 19.43 10.18 10.67
C TYR A 745 19.38 9.65 9.23
N PHE A 746 20.32 10.11 8.42
CA PHE A 746 20.42 9.83 7.00
C PHE A 746 21.85 9.46 6.64
N THR A 747 22.04 8.36 5.92
CA THR A 747 23.36 7.95 5.42
C THR A 747 23.60 8.50 4.02
N ASN A 748 24.73 9.20 3.87
CA ASN A 748 25.15 9.86 2.64
C ASN A 748 25.93 8.89 1.74
N GLU A 749 25.21 8.17 0.89
CA GLU A 749 25.77 7.12 0.04
C GLU A 749 26.57 7.71 -1.13
N THR A 750 27.66 7.05 -1.50
CA THR A 750 28.59 7.56 -2.54
C THR A 750 28.60 6.70 -3.81
N GLY A 751 28.18 5.45 -3.69
CA GLY A 751 28.37 4.42 -4.73
C GLY A 751 29.77 3.80 -4.75
N ILE A 752 30.59 4.07 -3.73
CA ILE A 752 31.83 3.35 -3.45
C ILE A 752 31.48 2.06 -2.69
N ILE A 753 31.91 0.93 -3.21
CA ILE A 753 31.86 -0.36 -2.51
C ILE A 753 33.24 -0.59 -1.89
N PHE A 754 33.26 -0.85 -0.60
CA PHE A 754 34.48 -1.12 0.16
C PHE A 754 34.66 -2.62 0.37
N ARG A 755 35.91 -3.04 0.51
CA ARG A 755 36.27 -4.43 0.75
C ARG A 755 35.71 -4.92 2.08
N LYS A 756 35.30 -6.18 2.07
CA LYS A 756 34.78 -6.89 3.24
C LYS A 756 35.80 -7.06 4.37
N ASP A 757 37.03 -7.43 4.02
CA ASP A 757 38.13 -7.68 4.96
C ASP A 757 38.90 -6.41 5.34
N GLN A 758 38.77 -5.35 4.53
CA GLN A 758 39.40 -4.05 4.71
C GLN A 758 38.36 -2.94 4.52
N PRO A 759 37.55 -2.62 5.55
CA PRO A 759 36.32 -1.83 5.39
C PRO A 759 36.53 -0.38 4.96
N PHE A 760 37.77 0.10 4.88
CA PHE A 760 38.11 1.45 4.39
C PHE A 760 38.80 1.44 3.01
N THR A 761 39.05 0.26 2.44
CA THR A 761 39.67 0.12 1.13
C THR A 761 38.61 -0.02 0.05
N VAL A 762 38.71 0.78 -1.01
CA VAL A 762 37.80 0.74 -2.16
C VAL A 762 37.95 -0.60 -2.88
N GLU A 763 36.86 -1.35 -2.99
CA GLU A 763 36.76 -2.58 -3.77
C GLU A 763 36.33 -2.29 -5.20
N LYS A 764 35.24 -1.53 -5.37
CA LYS A 764 34.61 -1.24 -6.66
C LYS A 764 33.90 0.11 -6.61
N ILE A 765 33.78 0.75 -7.77
CA ILE A 765 32.93 1.93 -7.96
C ILE A 765 31.72 1.52 -8.78
N LEU A 766 30.51 1.72 -8.27
CA LEU A 766 29.28 1.36 -8.96
C LEU A 766 29.04 2.24 -10.18
N ARG A 767 28.61 1.65 -11.30
CA ARG A 767 28.30 2.42 -12.51
C ARG A 767 27.17 3.41 -12.27
N LYS A 768 27.23 4.55 -12.96
CA LYS A 768 26.26 5.67 -12.84
C LYS A 768 26.13 6.28 -11.45
N SER A 769 26.93 5.84 -10.47
CA SER A 769 26.96 6.44 -9.15
C SER A 769 27.67 7.80 -9.17
N PRO A 770 27.49 8.62 -8.13
CA PRO A 770 28.25 9.85 -7.97
C PRO A 770 29.77 9.63 -8.00
N ALA A 771 30.26 8.50 -7.48
CA ALA A 771 31.68 8.14 -7.49
C ALA A 771 32.22 7.72 -8.86
N PHE A 772 31.35 7.35 -9.79
CA PHE A 772 31.70 6.94 -11.16
C PHE A 772 31.89 8.13 -12.11
N LEU A 773 31.53 9.34 -11.70
CA LEU A 773 31.61 10.52 -12.54
C LEU A 773 33.08 10.86 -12.86
N LYS A 774 33.33 11.30 -14.11
CA LYS A 774 34.68 11.53 -14.65
C LYS A 774 35.57 12.46 -13.80
N ASN A 775 34.98 13.38 -13.04
CA ASN A 775 35.70 14.37 -12.24
C ASN A 775 35.89 13.96 -10.77
N VAL A 776 35.46 12.75 -10.38
CA VAL A 776 35.67 12.20 -9.04
C VAL A 776 36.89 11.29 -9.08
N ASP A 777 37.98 11.68 -8.43
CA ASP A 777 39.26 10.95 -8.45
C ASP A 777 39.30 9.93 -7.31
N VAL A 778 38.68 8.77 -7.55
CA VAL A 778 38.72 7.59 -6.68
C VAL A 778 38.95 6.34 -7.53
N GLN A 779 39.74 5.40 -7.02
CA GLN A 779 40.11 4.18 -7.74
C GLN A 779 40.04 2.95 -6.81
N GLU A 780 39.89 1.78 -7.41
CA GLU A 780 39.99 0.52 -6.70
C GLU A 780 41.36 0.40 -5.99
N GLY A 781 41.33 -0.01 -4.72
CA GLY A 781 42.51 -0.11 -3.86
C GLY A 781 42.87 1.17 -3.08
N ASP A 782 42.23 2.30 -3.35
CA ASP A 782 42.37 3.51 -2.53
C ASP A 782 41.88 3.26 -1.09
N ILE A 783 42.54 3.85 -0.09
CA ILE A 783 42.16 3.70 1.33
C ILE A 783 41.58 5.02 1.84
N LEU A 784 40.34 5.03 2.33
CA LEU A 784 39.70 6.22 2.89
C LEU A 784 40.46 6.70 4.14
N VAL A 785 40.88 7.97 4.14
CA VAL A 785 41.63 8.58 5.25
C VAL A 785 40.89 9.72 5.94
N SER A 786 39.98 10.43 5.24
CA SER A 786 39.10 11.41 5.88
C SER A 786 37.78 11.61 5.14
N VAL A 787 36.74 12.00 5.88
CA VAL A 787 35.43 12.43 5.35
C VAL A 787 35.12 13.79 5.97
N ASN A 788 34.89 14.81 5.13
CA ASN A 788 34.66 16.20 5.54
C ASN A 788 35.73 16.73 6.51
N GLY A 789 36.99 16.33 6.31
CA GLY A 789 38.12 16.71 7.17
C GLY A 789 38.21 15.95 8.49
N GLN A 790 37.22 15.11 8.82
CA GLN A 790 37.30 14.18 9.95
C GLN A 790 38.19 13.00 9.57
N LYS A 791 39.31 12.83 10.27
CA LYS A 791 40.23 11.70 10.05
C LYS A 791 39.57 10.38 10.44
N ILE A 792 39.80 9.35 9.63
CA ILE A 792 39.32 7.99 9.87
C ILE A 792 40.14 7.32 10.98
N ASP A 793 39.43 6.74 11.95
CA ASP A 793 39.94 5.71 12.85
C ASP A 793 39.55 4.34 12.30
N GLN A 794 40.54 3.51 12.00
CA GLN A 794 40.35 2.16 11.42
C GLN A 794 39.60 1.21 12.37
N ASN A 795 39.48 1.54 13.66
CA ASN A 795 38.73 0.76 14.64
C ASN A 795 37.28 1.24 14.83
N GLN A 796 36.88 2.34 14.19
CA GLN A 796 35.52 2.88 14.29
C GLN A 796 34.64 2.36 13.14
N ASN A 797 33.34 2.26 13.38
CA ASN A 797 32.38 1.94 12.33
C ASN A 797 32.41 3.02 11.22
N ARG A 798 32.72 2.61 9.99
CA ARG A 798 32.78 3.48 8.81
C ARG A 798 31.52 4.32 8.63
N GLU A 799 30.34 3.75 8.89
CA GLU A 799 29.06 4.41 8.62
C GLU A 799 28.87 5.69 9.46
N THR A 800 29.53 5.78 10.62
CA THR A 800 29.50 7.00 11.47
C THR A 800 30.04 8.24 10.77
N TYR A 801 30.91 8.09 9.76
CA TYR A 801 31.45 9.21 8.98
C TYR A 801 30.51 9.65 7.84
N PHE A 802 29.56 8.81 7.45
CA PHE A 802 28.63 9.06 6.36
C PHE A 802 27.21 9.37 6.83
N THR A 803 26.88 9.11 8.09
CA THR A 803 25.53 9.31 8.62
C THR A 803 25.39 10.64 9.37
N THR A 804 24.41 11.45 8.98
CA THR A 804 24.12 12.77 9.54
C THR A 804 22.62 12.98 9.77
N PRO A 805 22.17 13.93 10.61
CA PRO A 805 20.73 14.17 10.85
C PRO A 805 19.90 14.63 9.63
N LYS A 806 20.55 14.85 8.49
CA LYS A 806 19.93 15.17 7.19
C LYS A 806 20.86 14.77 6.06
N LYS A 807 20.32 14.63 4.85
CA LYS A 807 21.13 14.50 3.62
C LYS A 807 22.02 15.74 3.43
N LEU A 808 23.29 15.52 3.12
CA LEU A 808 24.25 16.56 2.78
C LEU A 808 24.21 16.88 1.29
N GLU A 809 24.49 18.13 0.93
CA GLU A 809 24.62 18.54 -0.48
C GLU A 809 25.94 18.07 -1.08
N GLU A 810 27.02 18.04 -0.30
CA GLU A 810 28.33 17.56 -0.73
C GLU A 810 29.09 16.85 0.40
N LEU A 811 29.97 15.92 0.02
CA LEU A 811 31.01 15.33 0.86
C LEU A 811 32.38 15.62 0.26
N THR A 812 33.38 15.89 1.10
CA THR A 812 34.80 15.89 0.73
C THR A 812 35.44 14.60 1.24
N LEU A 813 35.99 13.79 0.35
CA LEU A 813 36.64 12.52 0.69
C LEU A 813 38.13 12.63 0.41
N GLU A 814 38.95 12.14 1.33
CA GLU A 814 40.38 11.97 1.10
C GLU A 814 40.74 10.50 1.15
N PHE A 815 41.59 10.07 0.23
CA PHE A 815 42.10 8.72 0.11
C PHE A 815 43.62 8.69 0.13
N ASP A 816 44.21 7.65 0.69
CA ASP A 816 45.59 7.26 0.44
C ASP A 816 45.67 6.34 -0.78
N ARG A 817 46.35 6.83 -1.82
CA ARG A 817 46.70 6.07 -3.02
C ARG A 817 48.21 5.87 -3.04
N LYS A 818 48.68 4.71 -2.55
CA LYS A 818 50.10 4.32 -2.55
C LYS A 818 51.02 5.34 -1.85
N GLY A 819 50.58 5.90 -0.72
CA GLY A 819 51.31 6.91 0.05
C GLY A 819 51.05 8.36 -0.38
N LYS A 820 50.18 8.60 -1.36
CA LYS A 820 49.79 9.95 -1.82
C LYS A 820 48.34 10.22 -1.45
N THR A 821 48.09 11.34 -0.79
CA THR A 821 46.73 11.83 -0.53
C THR A 821 46.07 12.30 -1.82
N ILE A 822 44.91 11.74 -2.12
CA ILE A 822 43.98 12.16 -3.17
C ILE A 822 42.75 12.75 -2.48
N SER A 823 42.28 13.91 -2.94
CA SER A 823 41.09 14.55 -2.39
C SER A 823 40.07 14.74 -3.50
N THR A 824 38.80 14.42 -3.22
CA THR A 824 37.71 14.57 -4.17
C THR A 824 36.41 14.98 -3.48
N LYS A 825 35.49 15.56 -4.24
CA LYS A 825 34.16 15.96 -3.78
C LYS A 825 33.09 15.14 -4.48
N ILE A 826 32.01 14.85 -3.77
CA ILE A 826 30.92 14.02 -4.26
C ILE A 826 29.58 14.51 -3.73
N HIS A 827 28.55 14.45 -4.58
CA HIS A 827 27.16 14.69 -4.17
C HIS A 827 26.55 13.36 -3.75
N PRO A 828 26.25 13.14 -2.45
CA PRO A 828 25.75 11.86 -2.00
C PRO A 828 24.31 11.60 -2.44
N ILE A 829 23.94 10.32 -2.48
CA ILE A 829 22.60 9.82 -2.80
C ILE A 829 21.97 9.16 -1.58
N SER A 830 20.69 8.80 -1.68
CA SER A 830 20.00 8.00 -0.67
C SER A 830 20.31 6.51 -0.78
N ASN A 831 20.05 5.75 0.29
CA ASN A 831 20.20 4.29 0.26
C ASN A 831 19.27 3.61 -0.75
N ASN A 832 18.07 4.16 -1.00
CA ASN A 832 17.19 3.64 -2.04
C ASN A 832 17.78 3.81 -3.45
N GLU A 833 18.43 4.94 -3.72
CA GLU A 833 19.16 5.16 -4.97
C GLU A 833 20.36 4.20 -5.08
N LEU A 834 21.14 4.00 -4.00
CA LEU A 834 22.25 3.04 -3.98
C LEU A 834 21.77 1.62 -4.32
N LYS A 835 20.68 1.14 -3.69
CA LYS A 835 20.08 -0.16 -3.98
C LYS A 835 19.63 -0.29 -5.42
N SER A 836 19.09 0.78 -6.01
CA SER A 836 18.74 0.78 -7.43
C SER A 836 19.98 0.63 -8.32
N LEU A 837 21.10 1.27 -7.97
CA LEU A 837 22.36 1.14 -8.70
C LEU A 837 22.99 -0.25 -8.58
N LEU A 838 22.92 -0.88 -7.40
CA LEU A 838 23.36 -2.26 -7.20
C LEU A 838 22.57 -3.25 -8.08
N TYR A 839 21.26 -3.04 -8.18
CA TYR A 839 20.39 -3.80 -9.08
C TYR A 839 20.75 -3.53 -10.56
N ASP A 840 20.92 -2.27 -10.95
CA ASP A 840 21.31 -1.90 -12.32
C ASP A 840 22.66 -2.52 -12.73
N GLU A 841 23.60 -2.62 -11.79
CA GLU A 841 24.87 -3.28 -12.02
C GLU A 841 24.68 -4.78 -12.33
N TRP A 842 23.82 -5.48 -11.58
CA TRP A 842 23.49 -6.88 -11.85
C TRP A 842 22.81 -7.06 -13.22
N ILE A 843 21.88 -6.17 -13.60
CA ILE A 843 21.24 -6.19 -14.92
C ILE A 843 22.28 -6.00 -16.03
N TYR A 844 23.20 -5.04 -15.83
CA TYR A 844 24.27 -4.78 -16.78
C TYR A 844 25.20 -5.99 -16.94
N GLU A 845 25.60 -6.63 -15.85
CA GLU A 845 26.43 -7.83 -15.86
C GLU A 845 25.76 -8.99 -16.63
N ASN A 846 24.45 -9.19 -16.46
CA ASN A 846 23.68 -10.16 -17.23
C ASN A 846 23.62 -9.81 -18.72
N ARG A 847 23.42 -8.53 -19.07
CA ARG A 847 23.48 -8.08 -20.48
C ARG A 847 24.85 -8.37 -21.10
N GLN A 848 25.95 -8.17 -20.36
CA GLN A 848 27.29 -8.55 -20.83
C GLN A 848 27.46 -10.06 -20.97
N ARG A 849 26.88 -10.86 -20.06
CA ARG A 849 26.91 -12.32 -20.13
C ARG A 849 26.18 -12.83 -21.38
N VAL A 850 24.97 -12.34 -21.67
CA VAL A 850 24.23 -12.66 -22.90
C VAL A 850 25.03 -12.28 -24.13
N LYS A 851 25.56 -11.06 -24.17
CA LYS A 851 26.40 -10.59 -25.28
C LYS A 851 27.59 -11.52 -25.53
N LYS A 852 28.33 -11.87 -24.48
CA LYS A 852 29.51 -12.74 -24.59
C LYS A 852 29.16 -14.15 -25.05
N LEU A 853 28.17 -14.78 -24.43
CA LEU A 853 27.83 -16.20 -24.67
C LEU A 853 27.07 -16.42 -25.99
N SER A 854 26.33 -15.43 -26.46
CA SER A 854 25.61 -15.50 -27.75
C SER A 854 26.42 -14.99 -28.95
N ASN A 855 27.66 -14.53 -28.75
CA ASN A 855 28.42 -13.75 -29.73
C ASN A 855 27.63 -12.53 -30.24
N ASP A 856 26.99 -11.82 -29.31
CA ASP A 856 26.21 -10.60 -29.55
C ASP A 856 25.02 -10.80 -30.50
N ARG A 857 24.44 -12.00 -30.56
CA ARG A 857 23.31 -12.36 -31.44
C ARG A 857 21.93 -12.22 -30.80
N ILE A 858 21.85 -12.07 -29.47
CA ILE A 858 20.58 -12.04 -28.73
C ILE A 858 20.36 -10.64 -28.13
N ALA A 859 19.16 -10.07 -28.32
CA ALA A 859 18.70 -8.90 -27.60
C ALA A 859 18.30 -9.32 -26.18
N TYR A 860 18.79 -8.61 -25.17
CA TYR A 860 18.41 -8.84 -23.77
C TYR A 860 17.77 -7.58 -23.21
N SER A 861 16.56 -7.72 -22.68
CA SER A 861 15.89 -6.68 -21.91
C SER A 861 15.40 -7.27 -20.60
N TYR A 862 15.49 -6.46 -19.55
CA TYR A 862 15.09 -6.81 -18.19
C TYR A 862 14.11 -5.76 -17.71
N MET A 863 12.98 -6.18 -17.15
CA MET A 863 12.01 -5.27 -16.54
C MET A 863 11.97 -5.52 -15.05
N LYS A 864 12.34 -4.52 -14.24
CA LYS A 864 12.32 -4.62 -12.76
C LYS A 864 10.91 -4.76 -12.19
N ASN A 865 9.94 -4.17 -12.88
CA ASN A 865 8.51 -4.20 -12.58
C ASN A 865 7.72 -3.97 -13.87
N MET A 866 6.40 -3.97 -13.81
CA MET A 866 5.50 -3.78 -14.96
C MET A 866 4.86 -2.38 -14.93
N SER A 867 5.64 -1.36 -14.58
CA SER A 867 5.21 0.06 -14.64
C SER A 867 5.43 0.65 -16.03
N THR A 868 4.79 1.79 -16.31
CA THR A 868 4.99 2.56 -17.55
C THR A 868 6.46 2.95 -17.76
N SER A 869 7.20 3.30 -16.70
CA SER A 869 8.62 3.64 -16.83
C SER A 869 9.49 2.45 -17.25
N GLU A 870 9.19 1.25 -16.76
CA GLU A 870 9.92 0.03 -17.20
C GLU A 870 9.48 -0.42 -18.59
N LEU A 871 8.21 -0.17 -18.98
CA LEU A 871 7.77 -0.34 -20.37
C LEU A 871 8.59 0.55 -21.32
N ASP A 872 8.83 1.81 -20.96
CA ASP A 872 9.65 2.71 -21.77
C ASP A 872 11.09 2.19 -21.91
N VAL A 873 11.69 1.69 -20.82
CA VAL A 873 13.02 1.05 -20.84
C VAL A 873 13.02 -0.17 -21.77
N PHE A 874 12.02 -1.05 -21.66
CA PHE A 874 11.87 -2.21 -22.54
C PHE A 874 11.79 -1.80 -24.01
N LEU A 875 10.94 -0.82 -24.34
CA LEU A 875 10.79 -0.33 -25.71
C LEU A 875 12.09 0.31 -26.23
N LEU A 876 12.82 1.06 -25.39
CA LEU A 876 14.13 1.62 -25.74
C LEU A 876 15.19 0.54 -25.97
N ASP A 877 15.21 -0.52 -25.15
CA ASP A 877 16.07 -1.68 -25.37
C ASP A 877 15.75 -2.36 -26.71
N MET A 878 14.48 -2.48 -27.07
CA MET A 878 14.05 -3.04 -28.36
C MET A 878 14.48 -2.15 -29.53
N VAL A 879 14.35 -0.82 -29.41
CA VAL A 879 14.87 0.13 -30.40
C VAL A 879 16.38 0.00 -30.56
N GLU A 880 17.12 -0.16 -29.46
CA GLU A 880 18.58 -0.26 -29.48
C GLU A 880 19.06 -1.58 -30.08
N GLN A 881 18.38 -2.69 -29.77
CA GLN A 881 18.92 -4.04 -29.98
C GLN A 881 18.16 -4.84 -31.04
N GLU A 882 16.82 -4.90 -30.97
CA GLU A 882 16.02 -5.94 -31.63
C GLU A 882 16.32 -6.06 -33.13
N ASN A 883 16.39 -4.94 -33.85
CA ASN A 883 16.60 -4.91 -35.29
C ASN A 883 17.96 -5.48 -35.77
N ARG A 884 18.96 -5.60 -34.89
CA ARG A 884 20.31 -6.11 -35.19
C ARG A 884 20.60 -7.48 -34.56
N LYS A 885 19.63 -8.06 -33.87
CA LYS A 885 19.75 -9.33 -33.15
C LYS A 885 18.86 -10.39 -33.77
N ASP A 886 19.27 -11.63 -33.64
CA ASP A 886 18.62 -12.80 -34.23
C ASP A 886 17.57 -13.43 -33.30
N GLY A 887 17.60 -13.13 -32.00
CA GLY A 887 16.64 -13.60 -31.00
C GLY A 887 16.49 -12.64 -29.82
N VAL A 888 15.48 -12.87 -28.98
CA VAL A 888 15.13 -12.00 -27.85
C VAL A 888 15.04 -12.81 -26.56
N ILE A 889 15.65 -12.31 -25.48
CA ILE A 889 15.38 -12.73 -24.11
C ILE A 889 14.73 -11.54 -23.39
N LEU A 890 13.48 -11.72 -22.94
CA LEU A 890 12.84 -10.85 -21.97
C LEU A 890 12.97 -11.50 -20.59
N ASP A 891 13.59 -10.82 -19.66
CA ASP A 891 13.81 -11.33 -18.31
C ASP A 891 12.91 -10.61 -17.28
N LEU A 892 11.97 -11.36 -16.72
CA LEU A 892 11.01 -10.92 -15.70
C LEU A 892 11.27 -11.60 -14.34
N ARG A 893 12.42 -12.26 -14.15
CA ARG A 893 12.80 -12.80 -12.84
C ARG A 893 12.85 -11.66 -11.83
N PHE A 894 12.34 -11.85 -10.61
CA PHE A 894 12.26 -10.81 -9.56
C PHE A 894 11.41 -9.58 -9.89
N ASN A 895 10.62 -9.63 -10.97
CA ASN A 895 9.74 -8.53 -11.35
C ASN A 895 8.59 -8.34 -10.34
N THR A 896 8.39 -7.11 -9.85
CA THR A 896 7.43 -6.79 -8.79
C THR A 896 6.02 -6.38 -9.25
N GLY A 897 5.66 -6.65 -10.51
CA GLY A 897 4.31 -6.41 -11.03
C GLY A 897 4.02 -4.95 -11.41
N GLY A 898 2.76 -4.66 -11.73
CA GLY A 898 2.31 -3.39 -12.33
C GLY A 898 1.05 -3.61 -13.17
N ASN A 899 0.98 -3.05 -14.37
CA ASN A 899 -0.21 -3.13 -15.23
C ASN A 899 0.05 -2.92 -16.74
N VAL A 900 1.30 -3.10 -17.22
CA VAL A 900 1.66 -2.89 -18.64
C VAL A 900 1.71 -4.16 -19.49
N HIS A 901 1.32 -5.32 -18.96
CA HIS A 901 1.38 -6.62 -19.66
C HIS A 901 0.82 -6.56 -21.10
N ASP A 902 -0.32 -5.91 -21.32
CA ASP A 902 -0.93 -5.80 -22.65
C ASP A 902 -0.02 -5.09 -23.66
N LYS A 903 0.67 -4.02 -23.25
CA LYS A 903 1.58 -3.30 -24.15
C LYS A 903 2.81 -4.14 -24.48
N VAL A 904 3.34 -4.88 -23.49
CA VAL A 904 4.47 -5.81 -23.68
C VAL A 904 4.08 -6.95 -24.62
N LEU A 905 2.96 -7.63 -24.36
CA LEU A 905 2.47 -8.75 -25.17
C LEU A 905 2.14 -8.30 -26.60
N ASN A 906 1.51 -7.13 -26.78
CA ASN A 906 1.23 -6.58 -28.10
C ASN A 906 2.51 -6.29 -28.88
N PHE A 907 3.56 -5.75 -28.23
CA PHE A 907 4.85 -5.54 -28.87
C PHE A 907 5.49 -6.86 -29.31
N LEU A 908 5.58 -7.83 -28.40
CA LEU A 908 6.17 -9.14 -28.66
C LEU A 908 5.42 -9.95 -29.74
N SER A 909 4.12 -9.69 -29.91
CA SER A 909 3.27 -10.39 -30.89
C SER A 909 3.41 -9.89 -32.32
N GLN A 910 4.11 -8.77 -32.57
CA GLN A 910 4.25 -8.20 -33.92
C GLN A 910 5.00 -9.16 -34.84
N ARG A 911 4.37 -9.55 -35.96
CA ARG A 911 4.87 -10.52 -36.95
C ARG A 911 5.31 -9.83 -38.24
N PRO A 912 6.35 -10.36 -38.91
CA PRO A 912 6.69 -9.90 -40.25
C PRO A 912 5.57 -10.30 -41.23
N TYR A 913 5.07 -9.36 -42.02
CA TYR A 913 4.03 -9.63 -43.02
C TYR A 913 4.43 -9.27 -44.45
N LEU A 914 5.43 -8.41 -44.65
CA LEU A 914 5.96 -8.03 -45.96
C LEU A 914 7.47 -7.74 -45.89
N LYS A 915 8.09 -7.61 -47.07
CA LYS A 915 9.43 -7.02 -47.21
C LYS A 915 9.38 -5.89 -48.23
N TRP A 916 10.08 -4.78 -47.95
CA TRP A 916 10.26 -3.68 -48.88
C TRP A 916 11.73 -3.52 -49.25
N LYS A 917 12.00 -2.98 -50.43
CA LYS A 917 13.35 -2.54 -50.83
C LYS A 917 13.23 -1.22 -51.56
N TYR A 918 14.14 -0.29 -51.28
CA TYR A 918 14.41 0.80 -52.21
C TYR A 918 15.19 0.26 -53.41
N ARG A 919 15.18 0.97 -54.55
CA ARG A 919 15.99 0.60 -55.71
C ARG A 919 17.45 0.42 -55.27
N GLU A 920 18.03 -0.76 -55.57
CA GLU A 920 19.40 -1.16 -55.21
C GLU A 920 19.68 -1.33 -53.69
N GLY A 921 18.66 -1.16 -52.83
CA GLY A 921 18.75 -1.42 -51.39
C GLY A 921 18.52 -2.89 -50.99
N GLN A 922 18.79 -3.22 -49.73
CA GLN A 922 18.48 -4.53 -49.16
C GLN A 922 16.96 -4.69 -48.91
N LEU A 923 16.50 -5.95 -48.92
CA LEU A 923 15.13 -6.28 -48.48
C LEU A 923 15.04 -6.12 -46.96
N THR A 924 14.14 -5.26 -46.49
CA THR A 924 13.87 -5.02 -45.08
C THR A 924 12.46 -5.49 -44.74
N VAL A 925 12.28 -6.00 -43.53
CA VAL A 925 11.02 -6.53 -43.02
C VAL A 925 10.03 -5.41 -42.64
N GLN A 926 8.74 -5.68 -42.77
CA GLN A 926 7.65 -4.81 -42.31
C GLN A 926 6.72 -5.62 -41.36
N PRO A 927 6.41 -5.12 -40.15
CA PRO A 927 6.86 -3.85 -39.56
C PRO A 927 8.36 -3.85 -39.22
N ASN A 928 8.92 -2.66 -38.98
CA ASN A 928 10.32 -2.49 -38.57
C ASN A 928 10.65 -3.26 -37.27
N PHE A 929 9.67 -3.41 -36.39
CA PHE A 929 9.73 -4.29 -35.23
C PHE A 929 8.89 -5.53 -35.52
N ALA A 930 9.52 -6.70 -35.45
CA ALA A 930 8.85 -7.98 -35.69
C ALA A 930 9.41 -9.09 -34.80
N PRO A 931 9.43 -8.90 -33.46
CA PRO A 931 10.08 -9.82 -32.52
C PRO A 931 9.57 -11.27 -32.65
N SER A 932 8.28 -11.48 -32.91
CA SER A 932 7.73 -12.84 -33.08
C SER A 932 8.18 -13.55 -34.37
N GLY A 933 8.87 -12.85 -35.27
CA GLY A 933 9.58 -13.48 -36.39
C GLY A 933 10.92 -14.12 -35.99
N LYS A 934 11.32 -14.01 -34.73
CA LYS A 934 12.58 -14.50 -34.16
C LYS A 934 12.29 -15.41 -32.96
N PRO A 935 13.24 -16.27 -32.54
CA PRO A 935 13.13 -16.97 -31.27
C PRO A 935 13.02 -16.00 -30.10
N ILE A 936 12.01 -16.19 -29.25
CA ILE A 936 11.81 -15.43 -28.02
C ILE A 936 11.85 -16.39 -26.83
N VAL A 937 12.60 -16.03 -25.80
CA VAL A 937 12.54 -16.68 -24.49
C VAL A 937 12.10 -15.67 -23.43
N LEU A 938 11.18 -16.09 -22.58
CA LEU A 938 10.78 -15.38 -21.37
C LEU A 938 11.41 -16.05 -20.14
N LEU A 939 12.16 -15.30 -19.34
CA LEU A 939 12.67 -15.77 -18.05
C LEU A 939 11.73 -15.34 -16.92
N ILE A 940 11.37 -16.29 -16.06
CA ILE A 940 10.56 -16.07 -14.85
C ILE A 940 11.17 -16.85 -13.67
N ASN A 941 10.83 -16.46 -12.45
CA ASN A 941 11.21 -17.20 -11.26
C ASN A 941 10.18 -17.03 -10.12
N GLU A 942 10.49 -17.61 -8.98
CA GLU A 942 9.67 -17.62 -7.76
C GLU A 942 9.40 -16.22 -7.18
N TYR A 943 10.07 -15.18 -7.67
CA TYR A 943 9.83 -13.79 -7.29
C TYR A 943 9.11 -12.99 -8.39
N SER A 944 8.90 -13.54 -9.59
CA SER A 944 8.06 -12.92 -10.62
C SER A 944 6.61 -12.91 -10.12
N LEU A 945 6.05 -11.72 -9.92
CA LEU A 945 4.75 -11.57 -9.28
C LEU A 945 3.80 -10.63 -10.03
N SER A 946 2.51 -10.77 -9.71
CA SER A 946 1.42 -9.93 -10.20
C SER A 946 1.39 -9.85 -11.72
N ASP A 947 1.58 -8.67 -12.30
CA ASP A 947 1.46 -8.45 -13.74
C ASP A 947 2.53 -9.18 -14.57
N ALA A 948 3.65 -9.58 -13.94
CA ALA A 948 4.61 -10.49 -14.57
C ALA A 948 4.01 -11.89 -14.77
N GLU A 949 3.14 -12.35 -13.86
CA GLU A 949 2.42 -13.62 -14.01
C GLU A 949 1.37 -13.52 -15.10
N MET A 950 0.66 -12.38 -15.21
CA MET A 950 -0.23 -12.10 -16.35
C MET A 950 0.54 -12.13 -17.67
N THR A 951 1.70 -11.47 -17.73
CA THR A 951 2.56 -11.48 -18.91
C THR A 951 3.04 -12.89 -19.26
N ALA A 952 3.44 -13.69 -18.27
CA ALA A 952 3.86 -15.07 -18.49
C ALA A 952 2.70 -15.96 -18.99
N ALA A 953 1.52 -15.87 -18.37
CA ALA A 953 0.33 -16.59 -18.80
C ALA A 953 -0.09 -16.20 -20.22
N GLY A 954 -0.14 -14.89 -20.52
CA GLY A 954 -0.44 -14.35 -21.84
C GLY A 954 0.58 -14.75 -22.90
N PHE A 955 1.88 -14.70 -22.57
CA PHE A 955 2.98 -15.11 -23.46
C PHE A 955 2.83 -16.59 -23.88
N LYS A 956 2.48 -17.46 -22.93
CA LYS A 956 2.20 -18.88 -23.17
C LYS A 956 0.94 -19.07 -24.01
N ALA A 957 -0.15 -18.40 -23.68
CA ALA A 957 -1.43 -18.50 -24.39
C ALA A 957 -1.32 -18.03 -25.85
N LEU A 958 -0.56 -16.96 -26.11
CA LEU A 958 -0.30 -16.41 -27.44
C LEU A 958 0.78 -17.18 -28.22
N LYS A 959 1.44 -18.17 -27.60
CA LYS A 959 2.50 -19.01 -28.18
C LYS A 959 3.65 -18.18 -28.73
N LEU A 960 4.12 -17.21 -27.96
CA LEU A 960 5.16 -16.27 -28.39
C LEU A 960 6.58 -16.84 -28.30
N GLY A 961 6.78 -17.90 -27.52
CA GLY A 961 8.08 -18.53 -27.33
C GLY A 961 8.08 -19.51 -26.17
N LYS A 962 9.26 -19.81 -25.63
CA LYS A 962 9.41 -20.67 -24.44
C LYS A 962 9.58 -19.85 -23.17
N ILE A 963 9.00 -20.35 -22.09
CA ILE A 963 9.23 -19.83 -20.74
C ILE A 963 10.26 -20.72 -20.03
N ILE A 964 11.28 -20.12 -19.41
CA ILE A 964 12.37 -20.84 -18.73
C ILE A 964 12.55 -20.27 -17.32
N GLY A 965 12.78 -21.14 -16.33
CA GLY A 965 13.11 -20.73 -14.97
C GLY A 965 12.39 -21.54 -13.89
N GLN A 966 11.81 -20.87 -12.90
CA GLN A 966 10.98 -21.50 -11.84
C GLN A 966 9.52 -21.07 -11.97
N GLU A 967 8.60 -21.75 -11.27
CA GLU A 967 7.22 -21.29 -11.16
C GLU A 967 7.18 -19.89 -10.55
N THR A 968 6.23 -19.07 -11.00
CA THR A 968 6.02 -17.72 -10.47
C THR A 968 5.50 -17.71 -9.03
N TYR A 969 5.46 -16.53 -8.41
CA TYR A 969 5.21 -16.37 -6.98
C TYR A 969 3.77 -16.75 -6.54
N ARG A 970 2.76 -16.79 -7.41
CA ARG A 970 1.33 -16.89 -7.02
C ARG A 970 0.92 -15.69 -6.18
N TRP A 971 1.10 -14.52 -6.78
CA TRP A 971 0.78 -13.25 -6.15
C TRP A 971 0.08 -12.38 -7.19
N ILE A 972 -1.16 -12.72 -7.55
CA ILE A 972 -1.85 -12.10 -8.68
C ILE A 972 -3.37 -12.05 -8.53
N ILE A 973 -3.78 -11.08 -7.71
CA ILE A 973 -5.13 -10.50 -7.74
C ILE A 973 -4.97 -9.01 -8.01
N PHE A 974 -5.64 -8.47 -9.04
CA PHE A 974 -5.65 -7.03 -9.26
C PHE A 974 -6.33 -6.34 -8.07
N THR A 975 -5.81 -5.18 -7.70
CA THR A 975 -5.99 -4.65 -6.36
C THR A 975 -6.10 -3.14 -6.34
N SER A 976 -6.76 -2.63 -5.30
CA SER A 976 -6.82 -1.22 -4.93
C SER A 976 -6.64 -1.12 -3.41
N GLY A 977 -7.28 -0.14 -2.78
CA GLY A 977 -7.41 -0.09 -1.33
C GLY A 977 -8.22 1.12 -0.88
N LYS A 978 -8.39 1.27 0.42
CA LYS A 978 -9.23 2.33 0.99
C LYS A 978 -8.58 2.91 2.25
N GLY A 979 -8.67 4.24 2.37
CA GLY A 979 -8.23 4.98 3.55
C GLY A 979 -9.27 4.96 4.67
N LEU A 980 -8.81 4.82 5.90
CA LEU A 980 -9.60 4.89 7.13
C LEU A 980 -9.65 6.32 7.68
N VAL A 981 -10.37 6.54 8.78
CA VAL A 981 -10.68 7.86 9.36
C VAL A 981 -9.46 8.73 9.68
N ASP A 982 -8.31 8.10 9.93
CA ASP A 982 -7.07 8.74 10.35
C ASP A 982 -5.99 8.79 9.26
N GLY A 983 -6.29 8.29 8.05
CA GLY A 983 -5.33 8.13 6.96
C GLY A 983 -4.65 6.75 6.89
N SER A 984 -4.86 5.87 7.88
CA SER A 984 -4.44 4.46 7.78
C SER A 984 -5.06 3.81 6.54
N PHE A 985 -4.42 2.78 6.00
CA PHE A 985 -4.80 2.22 4.72
C PHE A 985 -4.80 0.69 4.77
N TYR A 986 -5.81 0.06 4.16
CA TYR A 986 -5.76 -1.35 3.84
C TYR A 986 -5.80 -1.55 2.33
N ARG A 987 -4.96 -2.47 1.85
CA ARG A 987 -4.96 -2.90 0.46
C ARG A 987 -6.08 -3.90 0.24
N LEU A 988 -6.72 -3.87 -0.92
CA LEU A 988 -7.94 -4.61 -1.21
C LEU A 988 -7.82 -5.34 -2.57
N PRO A 989 -7.61 -6.67 -2.58
CA PRO A 989 -7.58 -7.48 -3.79
C PRO A 989 -9.01 -7.86 -4.22
N SER A 990 -9.48 -7.30 -5.35
CA SER A 990 -10.89 -7.38 -5.77
C SER A 990 -11.12 -8.03 -7.12
N TRP A 991 -10.10 -8.11 -7.99
CA TRP A 991 -10.28 -8.64 -9.33
C TRP A 991 -9.37 -9.84 -9.56
N GLY A 992 -9.99 -11.03 -9.53
CA GLY A 992 -9.31 -12.30 -9.75
C GLY A 992 -8.80 -12.45 -11.18
N THR A 993 -7.73 -13.23 -11.34
CA THR A 993 -7.11 -13.48 -12.64
C THR A 993 -7.20 -14.96 -12.97
N TYR A 994 -7.67 -15.25 -14.18
CA TYR A 994 -7.99 -16.61 -14.58
C TYR A 994 -7.41 -16.90 -15.96
N THR A 995 -6.87 -18.10 -16.15
CA THR A 995 -6.50 -18.60 -17.47
C THR A 995 -7.73 -18.83 -18.34
N LEU A 996 -7.55 -18.99 -19.65
CA LEU A 996 -8.66 -19.22 -20.59
C LEU A 996 -9.47 -20.50 -20.30
N ASP A 997 -8.86 -21.49 -19.63
CA ASP A 997 -9.51 -22.71 -19.14
C ASP A 997 -10.07 -22.58 -17.70
N GLY A 998 -10.03 -21.38 -17.11
CA GLY A 998 -10.65 -21.04 -15.83
C GLY A 998 -9.81 -21.30 -14.59
N GLN A 999 -8.51 -21.59 -14.71
CA GLN A 999 -7.64 -21.78 -13.54
C GLN A 999 -7.33 -20.44 -12.88
N ASN A 1000 -7.49 -20.37 -11.57
CA ASN A 1000 -7.17 -19.18 -10.78
C ASN A 1000 -5.66 -19.06 -10.56
N LEU A 1001 -5.05 -18.04 -11.15
CA LEU A 1001 -3.60 -17.86 -11.13
C LEU A 1001 -3.05 -17.49 -9.74
N GLU A 1002 -3.87 -16.91 -8.86
CA GLU A 1002 -3.50 -16.72 -7.44
C GLU A 1002 -3.20 -18.06 -6.74
N LYS A 1003 -3.83 -19.15 -7.20
CA LYS A 1003 -3.63 -20.49 -6.62
C LYS A 1003 -2.61 -21.31 -7.39
N THR A 1004 -2.50 -21.13 -8.70
CA THR A 1004 -1.67 -22.01 -9.55
C THR A 1004 -0.33 -21.42 -9.92
N GLY A 1005 -0.22 -20.10 -10.03
CA GLY A 1005 0.93 -19.43 -10.66
C GLY A 1005 1.10 -19.81 -12.12
N VAL A 1006 2.27 -19.52 -12.68
CA VAL A 1006 2.65 -19.88 -14.05
C VAL A 1006 3.90 -20.75 -14.02
N LYS A 1007 3.79 -21.97 -14.54
CA LYS A 1007 4.91 -22.90 -14.68
C LYS A 1007 5.72 -22.63 -15.96
N PRO A 1008 7.06 -22.67 -15.89
CA PRO A 1008 7.91 -22.58 -17.08
C PRO A 1008 7.75 -23.83 -17.95
N ASP A 1009 8.08 -23.70 -19.23
CA ASP A 1009 8.17 -24.85 -20.15
C ASP A 1009 9.46 -25.65 -19.92
N ILE A 1010 10.52 -24.98 -19.46
CA ILE A 1010 11.78 -25.61 -19.04
C ILE A 1010 12.09 -25.15 -17.61
N TYR A 1011 11.89 -26.06 -16.65
CA TYR A 1011 12.20 -25.80 -15.24
C TYR A 1011 13.71 -25.88 -14.99
N ILE A 1012 14.28 -24.80 -14.43
CA ILE A 1012 15.64 -24.70 -13.93
C ILE A 1012 15.63 -23.80 -12.69
N LYS A 1013 16.09 -24.33 -11.57
CA LYS A 1013 16.26 -23.60 -10.32
C LYS A 1013 17.56 -22.79 -10.34
N ASN A 1014 17.50 -21.53 -9.92
CA ASN A 1014 18.68 -20.74 -9.59
C ASN A 1014 18.82 -20.77 -8.06
N THR A 1015 19.74 -21.57 -7.55
CA THR A 1015 19.87 -21.80 -6.10
C THR A 1015 20.56 -20.65 -5.39
N PHE A 1016 20.50 -20.65 -4.05
CA PHE A 1016 21.31 -19.75 -3.22
C PHE A 1016 22.81 -19.88 -3.54
N LEU A 1017 23.30 -21.10 -3.73
CA LEU A 1017 24.71 -21.37 -4.01
C LEU A 1017 25.11 -20.88 -5.41
N ASP A 1018 24.26 -21.06 -6.42
CA ASP A 1018 24.51 -20.52 -7.76
C ASP A 1018 24.70 -19.00 -7.71
N ARG A 1019 23.81 -18.29 -7.00
CA ARG A 1019 23.92 -16.83 -6.80
C ARG A 1019 25.17 -16.43 -6.01
N LEU A 1020 25.51 -17.18 -4.96
CA LEU A 1020 26.70 -16.94 -4.15
C LEU A 1020 27.98 -17.09 -4.98
N GLU A 1021 28.01 -18.04 -5.92
CA GLU A 1021 29.12 -18.31 -6.83
C GLU A 1021 29.07 -17.51 -8.14
N ASN A 1022 28.13 -16.56 -8.27
CA ASN A 1022 27.89 -15.75 -9.48
C ASN A 1022 27.64 -16.58 -10.76
N LYS A 1023 26.95 -17.71 -10.62
CA LYS A 1023 26.40 -18.53 -11.72
C LYS A 1023 24.95 -18.14 -11.99
N ASP A 1024 24.50 -18.34 -13.24
CA ASP A 1024 23.09 -18.14 -13.62
C ASP A 1024 22.64 -19.23 -14.61
N PRO A 1025 22.27 -20.42 -14.12
CA PRO A 1025 21.89 -21.54 -14.98
C PRO A 1025 20.60 -21.29 -15.78
N GLN A 1026 19.72 -20.40 -15.29
CA GLN A 1026 18.49 -20.03 -16.00
C GLN A 1026 18.81 -19.19 -17.24
N LEU A 1027 19.62 -18.13 -17.09
CA LEU A 1027 20.04 -17.29 -18.21
C LEU A 1027 20.90 -18.05 -19.21
N GLU A 1028 21.82 -18.89 -18.72
CA GLU A 1028 22.64 -19.75 -19.58
C GLU A 1028 21.78 -20.70 -20.42
N ARG A 1029 20.74 -21.31 -19.84
CA ARG A 1029 19.81 -22.13 -20.61
C ARG A 1029 19.00 -21.33 -21.62
N ALA A 1030 18.53 -20.13 -21.26
CA ALA A 1030 17.81 -19.26 -22.21
C ALA A 1030 18.65 -18.94 -23.43
N ILE A 1031 19.93 -18.61 -23.24
CA ILE A 1031 20.88 -18.38 -24.33
C ILE A 1031 21.03 -19.66 -25.17
N GLN A 1032 21.18 -20.83 -24.55
CA GLN A 1032 21.29 -22.10 -25.27
C GLN A 1032 20.05 -22.42 -26.11
N GLU A 1033 18.84 -22.21 -25.59
CA GLU A 1033 17.59 -22.48 -26.32
C GLU A 1033 17.41 -21.54 -27.51
N VAL A 1034 17.66 -20.23 -27.33
CA VAL A 1034 17.62 -19.28 -28.47
C VAL A 1034 18.67 -19.68 -29.52
N MET A 1035 19.91 -19.95 -29.11
CA MET A 1035 20.98 -20.35 -30.05
C MET A 1035 20.70 -21.68 -30.75
N LYS A 1036 19.91 -22.58 -30.15
CA LYS A 1036 19.47 -23.83 -30.75
C LYS A 1036 18.44 -23.59 -31.85
N GLU A 1037 17.52 -22.64 -31.66
CA GLU A 1037 16.50 -22.29 -32.66
C GLU A 1037 17.05 -21.46 -33.82
N LEU A 1038 18.25 -20.88 -33.66
CA LEU A 1038 18.98 -20.17 -34.71
C LEU A 1038 19.83 -21.07 -35.63
N LYS A 1039 19.93 -22.38 -35.34
CA LYS A 1039 20.61 -23.38 -36.17
C LYS A 1039 19.61 -24.08 -37.07
#